data_AF-A0A2S5W2V3-F1
#
_entry.id   AF-A0A2S5W2V3-F1
#
_cell.length_a   1.000
_cell.length_b   1.000
_cell.length_c   1.000
_cell.angle_alpha   90.00
_cell.angle_beta   90.00
_cell.angle_gamma   90.00
#
_symmetry.space_group_name_H-M   'P 1'
#
loop_
_entity.id
_entity.type
_entity.pdbx_description
1 polymer ?
#
loop_
_entity_poly.entity_id
_entity_poly.type
_entity_poly.pdbx_seq_one_letter_code
_entity_poly.pdbx_strand_id
1 'polypeptide(L)'
;MVHPDPEAGRPLQSVRSVPVGAQTAALDARLRQIAPQLGLADLLAGSVATWTHPAGELASAIASAVRTSLIEHDADADAAVWLAIVGFTATFPTQSEHASVRRALSLTDPADTFAVLAALLGALAPIIRRSTAPDAVIDVVADAVVIDANFSGRSDHNTGVQRVLRETVSRWNPDHALTLACWNDHGTGMRRLVGHEIDRVLDWAGHAGLSATDRARRHDASMSNPDHKRAREVILVPVRSVIVEIEVSQLETSAALAAVAGLSGNRVAIVGHDTIPIVSAQSQDAGEIERFARFLTVVKNASRVAGVSRSAETEYSGFVDAVSAQGVAGPSVVAVPLAMNPPTAAERAVALAGASASASGAPSPAAPSSVVSSSPVAGGAGDDLPLVLVVGSQEPRKNHSPIVFAAGRLWADGVRFRLRFIGGGTAVGIARLDRELRAVEQLGLPVEVLRDASDTVLLESYREARFTVFPSLHEGFGLPVAESLALGVPVVTSNHGSLQEMAEGGGCLTVDPRDDDAIANAMERLLTDPDLYDTLKAEALARSFRTWNDYAADLWQQLVEPVQALFAADPAVPDARAAAPEPRPAAPAFADGAAPADASPAALQLALASWYGAVRAERAAQLARENSPAAQVRKVGALGRFFIARSREMGVRPATRAAFRIVRRRLARS
;
A
#
# COMPACT_ATOMS: atom_id res chain seq x y z
N MET A 1 62.85 -1.72 -24.37
CA MET A 1 63.41 -2.47 -23.24
C MET A 1 62.34 -2.54 -22.16
N VAL A 2 61.71 -3.71 -22.06
CA VAL A 2 60.74 -4.06 -21.03
C VAL A 2 61.54 -4.51 -19.82
N HIS A 3 61.33 -3.88 -18.66
CA HIS A 3 61.70 -4.47 -17.37
C HIS A 3 60.44 -5.11 -16.78
N PRO A 4 60.47 -6.41 -16.40
CA PRO A 4 59.33 -7.09 -15.79
C PRO A 4 59.25 -6.78 -14.29
N ASP A 5 58.04 -6.52 -13.83
CA ASP A 5 57.69 -6.41 -12.41
C ASP A 5 57.65 -7.81 -11.78
N PRO A 6 58.41 -8.12 -10.70
CA PRO A 6 58.53 -9.46 -10.16
C PRO A 6 57.41 -9.90 -9.21
N GLU A 7 56.29 -9.17 -9.08
CA GLU A 7 55.19 -9.56 -8.17
C GLU A 7 54.03 -10.34 -8.84
N ALA A 8 54.21 -10.85 -10.06
CA ALA A 8 53.27 -11.80 -10.68
C ALA A 8 53.54 -13.23 -10.20
N GLY A 9 53.22 -13.54 -8.94
CA GLY A 9 53.48 -14.88 -8.40
C GLY A 9 53.08 -15.18 -6.97
N ARG A 10 52.11 -14.47 -6.37
CA ARG A 10 51.56 -14.90 -5.07
C ARG A 10 50.37 -15.84 -5.34
N PRO A 11 50.42 -17.11 -4.87
CA PRO A 11 49.25 -17.97 -4.93
C PRO A 11 48.11 -17.29 -4.16
N LEU A 12 46.89 -17.38 -4.71
CA LEU A 12 45.65 -17.08 -4.00
C LEU A 12 45.81 -17.54 -2.55
N GLN A 13 45.85 -16.59 -1.62
CA GLN A 13 45.83 -16.93 -0.20
C GLN A 13 44.65 -17.87 -0.01
N SER A 14 44.96 -19.10 0.37
CA SER A 14 43.98 -20.11 0.77
C SER A 14 42.94 -19.40 1.61
N VAL A 15 41.71 -19.35 1.12
CA VAL A 15 40.55 -18.95 1.90
C VAL A 15 40.64 -19.82 3.16
N ARG A 16 41.07 -19.23 4.28
CA ARG A 16 41.10 -19.94 5.56
C ARG A 16 39.70 -20.50 5.72
N SER A 17 39.56 -21.82 5.77
CA SER A 17 38.27 -22.47 5.95
C SER A 17 37.69 -21.94 7.25
N VAL A 18 36.74 -21.00 7.13
CA VAL A 18 35.94 -20.56 8.26
C VAL A 18 35.32 -21.84 8.84
N PRO A 19 35.46 -22.11 10.15
CA PRO A 19 34.89 -23.30 10.76
C PRO A 19 33.42 -23.42 10.36
N VAL A 20 32.99 -24.63 9.97
CA VAL A 20 31.63 -24.92 9.49
C VAL A 20 30.55 -24.34 10.42
N GLY A 21 30.80 -24.30 11.73
CA GLY A 21 29.92 -23.71 12.74
C GLY A 21 29.80 -22.18 12.68
N ALA A 22 30.84 -21.44 12.29
CA ALA A 22 30.77 -19.99 12.15
C ALA A 22 30.04 -19.55 10.86
N GLN A 23 29.98 -20.43 9.85
CA GLN A 23 29.34 -20.13 8.56
C GLN A 23 27.80 -20.11 8.64
N THR A 24 27.21 -20.82 9.61
CA THR A 24 25.75 -21.00 9.74
C THR A 24 25.14 -20.21 10.89
N ALA A 25 25.90 -19.33 11.56
CA ALA A 25 25.46 -18.63 12.76
C ALA A 25 24.18 -17.78 12.57
N ALA A 26 24.07 -17.05 11.44
CA ALA A 26 22.86 -16.27 11.14
C ALA A 26 21.64 -17.18 10.93
N LEU A 27 21.82 -18.30 10.22
CA LEU A 27 20.76 -19.30 10.04
C LEU A 27 20.36 -19.94 11.37
N ASP A 28 21.32 -20.38 12.19
CA ASP A 28 21.06 -20.94 13.52
C ASP A 28 20.24 -19.98 14.40
N ALA A 29 20.61 -18.70 14.42
CA ALA A 29 19.87 -17.68 15.16
C ALA A 29 18.40 -17.55 14.69
N ARG A 30 18.13 -17.65 13.38
CA ARG A 30 16.77 -17.65 12.85
C ARG A 30 16.00 -18.91 13.23
N LEU A 31 16.62 -20.08 13.06
CA LEU A 31 16.00 -21.37 13.40
C LEU A 31 15.59 -21.43 14.87
N ARG A 32 16.42 -20.89 15.77
CA ARG A 32 16.09 -20.78 17.21
C ARG A 32 14.88 -19.90 17.49
N GLN A 33 14.67 -18.83 16.72
CA GLN A 33 13.51 -17.96 16.91
C GLN A 33 12.20 -18.60 16.43
N ILE A 34 12.24 -19.39 15.35
CA ILE A 34 11.03 -20.03 14.82
C ILE A 34 10.68 -21.35 15.50
N ALA A 35 11.66 -22.05 16.09
CA ALA A 35 11.46 -23.36 16.71
C ALA A 35 10.35 -23.39 17.78
N PRO A 36 10.22 -22.42 18.71
CA PRO A 36 9.11 -22.41 19.67
C PRO A 36 7.73 -22.36 19.01
N GLN A 37 7.62 -21.64 17.90
CA GLN A 37 6.37 -21.50 17.13
C GLN A 37 6.00 -22.77 16.36
N LEU A 38 6.93 -23.73 16.26
CA LEU A 38 6.74 -25.04 15.64
C LEU A 38 6.63 -26.16 16.69
N GLY A 39 6.34 -25.83 17.96
CA GLY A 39 6.21 -26.80 19.04
C GLY A 39 7.54 -27.36 19.55
N LEU A 40 8.67 -26.74 19.22
CA LEU A 40 10.01 -27.21 19.61
C LEU A 40 10.62 -26.42 20.79
N ALA A 41 9.79 -25.77 21.60
CA ALA A 41 10.25 -24.99 22.76
C ALA A 41 10.97 -25.87 23.80
N ASP A 42 10.40 -27.04 24.11
CA ASP A 42 10.99 -27.98 25.08
C ASP A 42 12.32 -28.56 24.58
N LEU A 43 12.43 -28.79 23.27
CA LEU A 43 13.68 -29.21 22.64
C LEU A 43 14.79 -28.18 22.86
N LEU A 44 14.46 -26.89 22.73
CA LEU A 44 15.39 -25.80 22.98
C LEU A 44 15.81 -25.68 24.45
N ALA A 45 14.90 -25.94 25.38
CA ALA A 45 15.14 -25.82 26.82
C ALA A 45 15.93 -27.00 27.41
N GLY A 46 15.73 -28.23 26.90
CA GLY A 46 16.27 -29.45 27.50
C GLY A 46 17.49 -30.06 26.82
N SER A 47 17.61 -29.96 25.49
CA SER A 47 18.53 -30.83 24.72
C SER A 47 19.66 -30.09 24.01
N VAL A 48 19.51 -28.80 23.75
CA VAL A 48 20.48 -28.01 22.96
C VAL A 48 21.88 -27.98 23.58
N ALA A 49 21.99 -27.97 24.91
CA ALA A 49 23.28 -27.95 25.60
C ALA A 49 24.10 -29.25 25.38
N THR A 50 23.46 -30.33 24.95
CA THR A 50 24.09 -31.63 24.68
C THR A 50 24.45 -31.84 23.20
N TRP A 51 24.01 -30.94 22.32
CA TRP A 51 24.22 -31.05 20.87
C TRP A 51 25.65 -30.73 20.48
N THR A 52 26.22 -31.62 19.68
CA THR A 52 27.57 -31.44 19.12
C THR A 52 27.54 -30.52 17.88
N HIS A 53 26.40 -30.50 17.19
CA HIS A 53 26.18 -29.70 15.99
C HIS A 53 24.79 -29.05 16.00
N PRO A 54 24.58 -28.02 16.82
CA PRO A 54 23.25 -27.55 17.16
C PRO A 54 22.46 -26.99 15.97
N ALA A 55 23.12 -26.39 14.96
CA ALA A 55 22.42 -25.84 13.81
C ALA A 55 21.87 -26.94 12.89
N GLY A 56 22.66 -27.98 12.61
CA GLY A 56 22.24 -29.14 11.81
C GLY A 56 21.16 -29.96 12.49
N GLU A 57 21.31 -30.20 13.79
CA GLU A 57 20.33 -30.93 14.61
C GLU A 57 19.01 -30.15 14.70
N LEU A 58 19.05 -28.83 14.93
CA LEU A 58 17.86 -27.98 14.94
C LEU A 58 17.15 -27.92 13.59
N ALA A 59 17.91 -27.80 12.50
CA ALA A 59 17.35 -27.78 11.15
C ALA A 59 16.62 -29.09 10.82
N SER A 60 17.18 -30.23 11.21
CA SER A 60 16.55 -31.54 11.04
C SER A 60 15.30 -31.69 11.90
N ALA A 61 15.33 -31.22 13.16
CA ALA A 61 14.16 -31.24 14.04
C ALA A 61 13.01 -30.38 13.48
N ILE A 62 13.31 -29.18 12.97
CA ILE A 62 12.31 -28.32 12.31
C ILE A 62 11.74 -29.00 11.06
N ALA A 63 12.59 -29.55 10.19
CA ALA A 63 12.13 -30.23 8.98
C ALA A 63 11.21 -31.42 9.30
N SER A 64 11.56 -32.17 10.35
CA SER A 64 10.75 -33.31 10.83
C SER A 64 9.43 -32.85 11.44
N ALA A 65 9.42 -31.81 12.29
CA ALA A 65 8.21 -31.25 12.87
C ALA A 65 7.21 -30.77 11.80
N VAL A 66 7.70 -30.04 10.79
CA VAL A 66 6.88 -29.60 9.65
C VAL A 66 6.35 -30.80 8.86
N ARG A 67 7.18 -31.83 8.65
CA ARG A 67 6.76 -33.05 7.96
C ARG A 67 5.66 -33.80 8.74
N THR A 68 5.79 -33.91 10.05
CA THR A 68 4.80 -34.55 10.92
C THR A 68 3.46 -33.82 10.87
N SER A 69 3.47 -32.49 10.99
CA SER A 69 2.26 -31.65 10.87
C SER A 69 1.54 -31.86 9.52
N LEU A 70 2.28 -32.05 8.42
CA LEU A 70 1.71 -32.39 7.12
C LEU A 70 1.06 -33.79 7.05
N ILE A 71 1.52 -34.76 7.85
CA ILE A 71 0.96 -36.13 7.92
C ILE A 71 -0.30 -36.16 8.76
N GLU A 72 -0.27 -35.47 9.89
CA GLU A 72 -1.37 -35.42 10.85
C GLU A 72 -2.55 -34.59 10.31
N HIS A 73 -2.36 -33.93 9.15
CA HIS A 73 -3.34 -33.01 8.54
C HIS A 73 -3.75 -31.92 9.52
N ASP A 74 -2.77 -31.43 10.27
CA ASP A 74 -2.95 -30.32 11.20
C ASP A 74 -3.42 -29.07 10.46
N ALA A 75 -4.32 -28.31 11.09
CA ALA A 75 -4.82 -27.05 10.58
C ALA A 75 -3.70 -26.03 10.36
N ASP A 76 -2.62 -26.13 11.13
CA ASP A 76 -1.47 -25.23 11.07
C ASP A 76 -0.32 -25.72 10.17
N ALA A 77 -0.49 -26.84 9.46
CA ALA A 77 0.59 -27.42 8.65
C ALA A 77 1.11 -26.47 7.56
N ASP A 78 0.23 -25.68 6.95
CA ASP A 78 0.64 -24.67 5.97
C ASP A 78 1.40 -23.51 6.62
N ALA A 79 1.00 -23.08 7.82
CA ALA A 79 1.70 -22.07 8.61
C ALA A 79 3.09 -22.55 9.03
N ALA A 80 3.22 -23.82 9.42
CA ALA A 80 4.49 -24.45 9.75
C ALA A 80 5.45 -24.47 8.54
N VAL A 81 4.96 -24.86 7.36
CA VAL A 81 5.74 -24.80 6.11
C VAL A 81 6.15 -23.37 5.77
N TRP A 82 5.21 -22.41 5.86
CA TRP A 82 5.50 -21.00 5.59
C TRP A 82 6.60 -20.47 6.51
N LEU A 83 6.48 -20.74 7.81
CA LEU A 83 7.43 -20.26 8.82
C LEU A 83 8.81 -20.92 8.66
N ALA A 84 8.86 -22.21 8.33
CA ALA A 84 10.11 -22.88 8.02
C ALA A 84 10.79 -22.24 6.79
N ILE A 85 10.06 -21.95 5.72
CA ILE A 85 10.63 -21.23 4.58
C ILE A 85 11.24 -19.90 5.03
N VAL A 86 10.51 -19.10 5.82
CA VAL A 86 11.01 -17.80 6.30
C VAL A 86 12.24 -17.95 7.19
N GLY A 87 12.24 -18.89 8.14
CA GLY A 87 13.39 -19.10 9.04
C GLY A 87 14.66 -19.54 8.29
N PHE A 88 14.52 -20.40 7.29
CA PHE A 88 15.68 -20.85 6.51
C PHE A 88 16.17 -19.78 5.52
N THR A 89 15.27 -19.01 4.91
CA THR A 89 15.59 -18.13 3.76
C THR A 89 15.61 -16.63 4.06
N ALA A 90 15.09 -16.21 5.21
CA ALA A 90 14.77 -14.82 5.55
C ALA A 90 13.92 -14.13 4.47
N THR A 91 12.98 -14.85 3.87
CA THR A 91 12.18 -14.38 2.75
C THR A 91 10.77 -14.96 2.83
N PHE A 92 9.76 -14.09 2.67
CA PHE A 92 8.36 -14.47 2.63
C PHE A 92 8.07 -15.20 1.31
N PRO A 93 7.63 -16.47 1.33
CA PRO A 93 7.30 -17.23 0.13
C PRO A 93 6.10 -16.64 -0.61
N THR A 94 6.01 -16.91 -1.90
CA THR A 94 4.75 -16.85 -2.65
C THR A 94 3.96 -18.15 -2.47
N GLN A 95 2.68 -18.16 -2.83
CA GLN A 95 1.84 -19.38 -2.73
C GLN A 95 2.39 -20.54 -3.57
N SER A 96 2.94 -20.26 -4.76
CA SER A 96 3.52 -21.29 -5.63
C SER A 96 4.81 -21.89 -5.05
N GLU A 97 5.63 -21.09 -4.40
CA GLU A 97 6.86 -21.55 -3.76
C GLU A 97 6.55 -22.38 -2.52
N HIS A 98 5.61 -21.93 -1.70
CA HIS A 98 5.10 -22.69 -0.56
C HIS A 98 4.56 -24.05 -1.01
N ALA A 99 3.69 -24.09 -2.03
CA ALA A 99 3.13 -25.33 -2.55
C ALA A 99 4.21 -26.30 -3.07
N SER A 100 5.31 -25.77 -3.62
CA SER A 100 6.44 -26.58 -4.08
C SER A 100 7.20 -27.21 -2.92
N VAL A 101 7.45 -26.46 -1.84
CA VAL A 101 8.08 -26.97 -0.61
C VAL A 101 7.17 -27.99 0.08
N ARG A 102 5.88 -27.68 0.25
CA ARG A 102 4.88 -28.60 0.79
C ARG A 102 4.88 -29.93 0.04
N ARG A 103 4.88 -29.87 -1.30
CA ARG A 103 4.92 -31.08 -2.14
C ARG A 103 6.21 -31.89 -1.94
N ALA A 104 7.36 -31.23 -1.90
CA ALA A 104 8.65 -31.91 -1.69
C ALA A 104 8.67 -32.67 -0.36
N LEU A 105 8.22 -32.02 0.73
CA LEU A 105 8.12 -32.65 2.05
C LEU A 105 7.11 -33.80 2.06
N SER A 106 5.95 -33.62 1.43
CA SER A 106 4.87 -34.61 1.41
C SER A 106 5.27 -35.94 0.74
N LEU A 107 6.22 -35.90 -0.19
CA LEU A 107 6.72 -37.06 -0.93
C LEU A 107 7.89 -37.78 -0.25
N THR A 108 8.33 -37.28 0.91
CA THR A 108 9.47 -37.85 1.63
C THR A 108 9.00 -38.81 2.72
N ASP A 109 9.73 -39.91 2.91
CA ASP A 109 9.51 -40.84 4.01
C ASP A 109 9.75 -40.11 5.36
N PRO A 110 8.74 -39.98 6.24
CA PRO A 110 8.91 -39.29 7.51
C PRO A 110 9.90 -39.98 8.47
N ALA A 111 10.19 -41.27 8.29
CA ALA A 111 11.15 -41.99 9.13
C ALA A 111 12.62 -41.63 8.78
N ASP A 112 12.87 -41.11 7.58
CA ASP A 112 14.21 -40.70 7.13
C ASP A 112 14.42 -39.20 7.35
N THR A 113 14.84 -38.83 8.57
CA THR A 113 15.07 -37.44 8.99
C THR A 113 16.09 -36.70 8.11
N PHE A 114 17.05 -37.43 7.54
CA PHE A 114 18.04 -36.86 6.61
C PHE A 114 17.42 -36.55 5.25
N ALA A 115 16.63 -37.48 4.70
CA ALA A 115 15.91 -37.26 3.45
C ALA A 115 14.91 -36.10 3.58
N VAL A 116 14.20 -35.99 4.71
CA VAL A 116 13.26 -34.89 4.99
C VAL A 116 14.00 -33.54 4.97
N LEU A 117 15.13 -33.44 5.66
CA LEU A 117 15.95 -32.22 5.63
C LEU A 117 16.49 -31.93 4.23
N ALA A 118 17.00 -32.94 3.51
CA ALA A 118 17.51 -32.78 2.15
C ALA A 118 16.42 -32.30 1.17
N ALA A 119 15.21 -32.84 1.27
CA ALA A 119 14.06 -32.43 0.46
C ALA A 119 13.67 -30.97 0.74
N LEU A 120 13.64 -30.55 2.02
CA LEU A 120 13.42 -29.17 2.40
C LEU A 120 14.46 -28.25 1.77
N LEU A 121 15.75 -28.51 2.03
CA LEU A 121 16.85 -27.67 1.54
C LEU A 121 16.87 -27.58 0.01
N GLY A 122 16.59 -28.68 -0.69
CA GLY A 122 16.47 -28.70 -2.14
C GLY A 122 15.32 -27.83 -2.66
N ALA A 123 14.15 -27.89 -2.02
CA ALA A 123 12.98 -27.09 -2.39
C ALA A 123 13.12 -25.60 -2.06
N LEU A 124 13.98 -25.23 -1.10
CA LEU A 124 14.23 -23.83 -0.74
C LEU A 124 15.18 -23.10 -1.70
N ALA A 125 15.98 -23.82 -2.49
CA ALA A 125 16.97 -23.21 -3.37
C ALA A 125 16.40 -22.13 -4.33
N PRO A 126 15.23 -22.30 -4.98
CA PRO A 126 14.64 -21.26 -5.82
C PRO A 126 14.21 -20.00 -5.05
N ILE A 127 13.72 -20.16 -3.82
CA ILE A 127 13.24 -19.06 -2.97
C ILE A 127 14.42 -18.19 -2.55
N ILE A 128 15.55 -18.83 -2.23
CA ILE A 128 16.75 -18.11 -1.85
C ILE A 128 17.35 -17.31 -3.01
N ARG A 129 17.20 -17.76 -4.26
CA ARG A 129 17.70 -17.01 -5.42
C ARG A 129 17.07 -15.62 -5.56
N ARG A 130 15.88 -15.41 -5.00
CA ARG A 130 15.28 -14.07 -4.88
C ARG A 130 15.52 -13.40 -3.53
N SER A 131 15.98 -14.15 -2.52
CA SER A 131 16.42 -13.58 -1.24
C SER A 131 17.63 -12.69 -1.48
N THR A 132 17.45 -11.41 -1.19
CA THR A 132 18.49 -10.40 -1.30
C THR A 132 19.28 -10.23 -0.01
N ALA A 133 18.87 -10.92 1.06
CA ALA A 133 19.51 -10.89 2.36
C ALA A 133 19.43 -12.26 3.06
N PRO A 134 20.10 -13.31 2.54
CA PRO A 134 20.08 -14.66 3.14
C PRO A 134 20.77 -14.72 4.51
N ASP A 135 21.52 -13.69 4.87
CA ASP A 135 22.17 -13.51 6.18
C ASP A 135 21.35 -12.56 7.09
N ALA A 136 20.19 -12.07 6.65
CA ALA A 136 19.34 -11.18 7.45
C ALA A 136 18.90 -11.84 8.75
N VAL A 137 18.88 -11.05 9.81
CA VAL A 137 18.31 -11.47 11.10
C VAL A 137 16.79 -11.34 10.99
N ILE A 138 16.06 -12.24 11.65
CA ILE A 138 14.61 -12.12 11.80
C ILE A 138 14.27 -11.61 13.21
N ASP A 139 13.09 -11.02 13.33
CA ASP A 139 12.45 -10.68 14.60
C ASP A 139 11.03 -11.22 14.56
N VAL A 140 10.79 -12.31 15.30
CA VAL A 140 9.48 -12.97 15.37
C VAL A 140 8.60 -12.22 16.37
N VAL A 141 7.44 -11.73 15.89
CA VAL A 141 6.40 -11.12 16.73
C VAL A 141 5.17 -12.00 16.73
N ALA A 142 4.71 -12.40 17.92
CA ALA A 142 3.54 -13.26 18.10
C ALA A 142 2.35 -12.46 18.64
N ASP A 143 1.14 -12.84 18.23
CA ASP A 143 -0.13 -12.26 18.71
C ASP A 143 -0.17 -10.71 18.61
N ALA A 144 0.51 -10.15 17.60
CA ALA A 144 0.67 -8.72 17.40
C ALA A 144 -0.39 -8.14 16.45
N VAL A 145 -0.57 -6.82 16.52
CA VAL A 145 -1.25 -6.04 15.48
C VAL A 145 -0.19 -5.32 14.65
N VAL A 146 0.01 -5.80 13.42
CA VAL A 146 0.96 -5.25 12.46
C VAL A 146 0.22 -4.36 11.48
N ILE A 147 0.65 -3.11 11.35
CA ILE A 147 0.11 -2.18 10.36
C ILE A 147 1.08 -2.14 9.17
N ASP A 148 0.63 -2.54 7.97
CA ASP A 148 1.39 -2.27 6.76
C ASP A 148 1.19 -0.79 6.36
N ALA A 149 2.25 -0.01 6.56
CA ALA A 149 2.33 1.39 6.19
C ALA A 149 3.42 1.63 5.15
N ASN A 150 3.59 0.68 4.22
CA ASN A 150 4.70 0.68 3.28
C ASN A 150 4.77 1.93 2.40
N PHE A 151 3.65 2.41 1.86
CA PHE A 151 3.70 3.60 1.02
C PHE A 151 3.77 4.87 1.87
N SER A 152 2.90 5.00 2.87
CA SER A 152 2.85 6.15 3.76
C SER A 152 4.14 6.41 4.55
N GLY A 153 4.83 5.36 5.00
CA GLY A 153 6.10 5.47 5.71
C GLY A 153 7.28 5.87 4.81
N ARG A 154 7.18 5.63 3.50
CA ARG A 154 8.27 5.83 2.52
C ARG A 154 8.08 7.04 1.60
N SER A 155 6.93 7.70 1.68
CA SER A 155 6.49 8.69 0.71
C SER A 155 5.84 9.89 1.38
N ASP A 156 6.14 11.08 0.87
CA ASP A 156 5.47 12.33 1.26
C ASP A 156 4.14 12.54 0.50
N HIS A 157 3.68 11.57 -0.30
CA HIS A 157 2.38 11.64 -0.94
C HIS A 157 1.27 11.52 0.11
N ASN A 158 0.17 12.26 -0.06
CA ASN A 158 -0.96 12.28 0.88
C ASN A 158 -2.30 12.34 0.14
N THR A 159 -2.67 11.25 -0.53
CA THR A 159 -4.00 11.12 -1.13
C THR A 159 -5.04 10.71 -0.08
N GLY A 160 -6.30 10.49 -0.49
CA GLY A 160 -7.34 9.96 0.40
C GLY A 160 -6.93 8.67 1.12
N VAL A 161 -6.29 7.73 0.43
CA VAL A 161 -5.83 6.45 1.02
C VAL A 161 -4.80 6.68 2.12
N GLN A 162 -3.78 7.51 1.87
CA GLN A 162 -2.76 7.84 2.88
C GLN A 162 -3.34 8.61 4.06
N ARG A 163 -4.34 9.47 3.82
CA ARG A 163 -5.07 10.17 4.89
C ARG A 163 -5.80 9.18 5.78
N VAL A 164 -6.47 8.17 5.21
CA VAL A 164 -7.12 7.09 5.99
C VAL A 164 -6.11 6.40 6.90
N LEU A 165 -4.94 6.02 6.38
CA LEU A 165 -3.89 5.39 7.20
C LEU A 165 -3.43 6.31 8.33
N ARG A 166 -3.05 7.55 8.02
CA ARG A 166 -2.49 8.48 9.00
C ARG A 166 -3.48 8.86 10.09
N GLU A 167 -4.72 9.17 9.73
CA GLU A 167 -5.76 9.56 10.69
C GLU A 167 -6.20 8.36 11.56
N THR A 168 -6.24 7.16 11.00
CA THR A 168 -6.61 5.95 11.76
C THR A 168 -5.49 5.54 12.71
N VAL A 169 -4.27 5.38 12.20
CA VAL A 169 -3.15 4.81 12.97
C VAL A 169 -2.70 5.77 14.08
N SER A 170 -2.71 7.09 13.84
CA SER A 170 -2.41 8.08 14.89
C SER A 170 -3.39 8.04 16.06
N ARG A 171 -4.65 7.62 15.83
CA ARG A 171 -5.68 7.45 16.87
C ARG A 171 -5.64 6.10 17.56
N TRP A 172 -5.19 5.06 16.87
CA TRP A 172 -4.97 3.76 17.50
C TRP A 172 -3.71 3.70 18.36
N ASN A 173 -2.64 4.38 17.94
CA ASN A 173 -1.32 4.27 18.57
C ASN A 173 -1.28 4.62 20.07
N PRO A 174 -2.04 5.60 20.61
CA PRO A 174 -2.07 5.88 22.03
C PRO A 174 -2.70 4.75 22.88
N ASP A 175 -3.69 4.05 22.32
CA ASP A 175 -4.56 3.13 23.07
C ASP A 175 -4.27 1.64 22.75
N HIS A 176 -3.49 1.37 21.71
CA HIS A 176 -3.20 0.02 21.23
C HIS A 176 -1.71 -0.20 20.97
N ALA A 177 -1.22 -1.41 21.30
CA ALA A 177 0.15 -1.82 20.98
C ALA A 177 0.26 -2.18 19.49
N LEU A 178 0.81 -1.27 18.68
CA LEU A 178 0.96 -1.44 17.24
C LEU A 178 2.40 -1.74 16.84
N THR A 179 2.58 -2.67 15.89
CA THR A 179 3.84 -2.83 15.16
C THR A 179 3.70 -2.17 13.78
N LEU A 180 4.30 -0.98 13.61
CA LEU A 180 4.32 -0.30 12.32
C LEU A 180 5.37 -0.90 11.40
N ALA A 181 4.93 -1.42 10.26
CA ALA A 181 5.79 -2.13 9.32
C ALA A 181 5.75 -1.53 7.92
N CYS A 182 6.79 -1.83 7.15
CA CYS A 182 6.80 -1.66 5.70
C CYS A 182 7.58 -2.82 5.06
N TRP A 183 7.47 -2.97 3.75
CA TRP A 183 8.28 -3.94 3.03
C TRP A 183 9.74 -3.47 2.93
N ASN A 184 10.65 -4.43 2.96
CA ASN A 184 12.05 -4.17 2.67
C ASN A 184 12.22 -3.68 1.21
N ASP A 185 13.38 -3.12 0.88
CA ASP A 185 13.62 -2.51 -0.44
C ASP A 185 13.56 -3.51 -1.62
N HIS A 186 13.40 -4.80 -1.31
CA HIS A 186 13.35 -5.89 -2.27
C HIS A 186 11.96 -6.54 -2.39
N GLY A 187 10.99 -6.14 -1.56
CA GLY A 187 9.65 -6.74 -1.51
C GLY A 187 9.64 -8.20 -1.04
N THR A 188 10.70 -8.67 -0.37
CA THR A 188 10.85 -10.08 0.03
C THR A 188 10.49 -10.36 1.47
N GLY A 189 10.21 -9.33 2.27
CA GLY A 189 9.79 -9.45 3.67
C GLY A 189 9.48 -8.08 4.26
N MET A 190 8.87 -8.07 5.44
CA MET A 190 8.56 -6.85 6.18
C MET A 190 9.69 -6.45 7.12
N ARG A 191 9.73 -5.18 7.50
CA ARG A 191 10.61 -4.60 8.53
C ARG A 191 9.83 -3.54 9.30
N ARG A 192 10.28 -3.20 10.52
CA ARG A 192 9.72 -2.06 11.25
C ARG A 192 10.01 -0.74 10.52
N LEU A 193 9.10 0.23 10.68
CA LEU A 193 9.39 1.63 10.35
C LEU A 193 10.49 2.17 11.28
N VAL A 194 11.32 3.08 10.78
CA VAL A 194 12.41 3.68 11.57
C VAL A 194 12.48 5.20 11.42
N GLY A 195 12.77 5.89 12.52
CA GLY A 195 12.97 7.34 12.53
C GLY A 195 11.83 8.11 11.88
N HIS A 196 12.16 8.98 10.91
CA HIS A 196 11.19 9.82 10.20
C HIS A 196 10.11 9.06 9.43
N GLU A 197 10.29 7.75 9.17
CA GLU A 197 9.23 6.93 8.56
C GLU A 197 8.04 6.79 9.52
N ILE A 198 8.29 6.77 10.84
CA ILE A 198 7.26 6.74 11.89
C ILE A 198 6.55 8.10 11.95
N ASP A 199 7.29 9.21 11.92
CA ASP A 199 6.73 10.57 11.91
C ASP A 199 5.75 10.75 10.75
N ARG A 200 6.07 10.23 9.56
CA ARG A 200 5.16 10.30 8.39
C ARG A 200 3.82 9.60 8.62
N VAL A 201 3.75 8.64 9.53
CA VAL A 201 2.55 7.85 9.81
C VAL A 201 1.80 8.43 11.01
N LEU A 202 2.52 8.77 12.08
CA LEU A 202 1.92 9.19 13.36
C LEU A 202 1.77 10.71 13.52
N ASP A 203 2.65 11.52 12.92
CA ASP A 203 2.65 12.99 13.00
C ASP A 203 2.79 13.62 11.61
N TRP A 204 1.80 13.38 10.76
CA TRP A 204 1.80 13.92 9.40
C TRP A 204 1.77 15.44 9.39
N ALA A 205 1.02 16.08 10.29
CA ALA A 205 0.92 17.54 10.34
C ALA A 205 2.29 18.19 10.65
N GLY A 206 3.00 17.66 11.65
CA GLY A 206 4.36 18.10 11.98
C GLY A 206 5.35 17.85 10.83
N HIS A 207 5.25 16.71 10.14
CA HIS A 207 6.11 16.39 8.99
C HIS A 207 5.82 17.25 7.75
N ALA A 208 4.54 17.45 7.43
CA ALA A 208 4.08 18.24 6.28
C ALA A 208 4.45 19.73 6.44
N GLY A 209 4.44 20.25 7.68
CA GLY A 209 4.85 21.61 8.00
C GLY A 209 6.36 21.91 7.84
N LEU A 210 7.20 20.89 7.65
CA LEU A 210 8.64 21.08 7.45
C LEU A 210 8.95 21.72 6.09
N SER A 211 10.07 22.44 6.00
CA SER A 211 10.61 22.83 4.71
C SER A 211 11.14 21.59 3.94
N ALA A 212 11.21 21.68 2.61
CA ALA A 212 11.81 20.60 1.81
C ALA A 212 13.26 20.30 2.23
N THR A 213 14.01 21.33 2.63
CA THR A 213 15.39 21.21 3.14
C THR A 213 15.44 20.46 4.47
N ASP A 214 14.50 20.73 5.38
CA ASP A 214 14.43 20.05 6.67
C ASP A 214 14.01 18.59 6.52
N ARG A 215 13.07 18.30 5.62
CA ARG A 215 12.72 16.91 5.27
C ARG A 215 13.92 16.13 4.73
N ALA A 216 14.68 16.72 3.81
CA ALA A 216 15.89 16.10 3.27
C ALA A 216 16.95 15.87 4.37
N ARG A 217 17.14 16.85 5.27
CA ARG A 217 18.07 16.71 6.40
C ARG A 217 17.66 15.58 7.36
N ARG A 218 16.38 15.46 7.70
CA ARG A 218 15.87 14.37 8.55
C ARG A 218 16.06 13.00 7.88
N HIS A 219 15.78 12.92 6.59
CA HIS A 219 16.02 11.70 5.81
C HIS A 219 17.50 11.31 5.84
N ASP A 220 18.42 12.24 5.56
CA ASP A 220 19.86 11.97 5.55
C ASP A 220 20.40 11.61 6.94
N ALA A 221 19.92 12.27 8.00
CA ALA A 221 20.24 11.92 9.38
C ALA A 221 19.76 10.50 9.73
N SER A 222 18.54 10.14 9.33
CA SER A 222 18.00 8.80 9.50
C SER A 222 18.81 7.75 8.73
N MET A 223 19.20 8.03 7.49
CA MET A 223 19.96 7.11 6.65
C MET A 223 21.43 6.97 7.05
N SER A 224 21.98 7.93 7.79
CA SER A 224 23.34 7.88 8.33
C SER A 224 23.40 7.23 9.72
N ASN A 225 22.28 7.15 10.44
CA ASN A 225 22.19 6.48 11.74
C ASN A 225 22.46 4.97 11.62
N PRO A 226 23.53 4.43 12.26
CA PRO A 226 23.84 3.00 12.23
C PRO A 226 22.72 2.11 12.76
N ASP A 227 21.98 2.56 13.77
CA ASP A 227 20.90 1.79 14.38
C ASP A 227 19.71 1.68 13.43
N HIS A 228 19.41 2.74 12.68
CA HIS A 228 18.39 2.70 11.64
C HIS A 228 18.79 1.76 10.50
N LYS A 229 20.07 1.77 10.09
CA LYS A 229 20.56 0.83 9.07
C LYS A 229 20.38 -0.61 9.52
N ARG A 230 20.81 -0.94 10.75
CA ARG A 230 20.65 -2.28 11.33
C ARG A 230 19.18 -2.68 11.41
N ALA A 231 18.31 -1.80 11.91
CA ALA A 231 16.88 -2.08 12.01
C ALA A 231 16.22 -2.33 10.63
N ARG A 232 16.72 -1.72 9.55
CA ARG A 232 16.23 -2.00 8.18
C ARG A 232 16.67 -3.35 7.61
N GLU A 233 17.71 -3.96 8.18
CA GLU A 233 18.21 -5.28 7.79
C GLU A 233 17.51 -6.42 8.55
N VAL A 234 16.71 -6.10 9.58
CA VAL A 234 15.92 -7.07 10.34
C VAL A 234 14.60 -7.33 9.63
N ILE A 235 14.31 -8.60 9.36
CA ILE A 235 13.03 -9.03 8.81
C ILE A 235 12.05 -9.28 9.95
N LEU A 236 10.98 -8.49 9.99
CA LEU A 236 9.87 -8.69 10.91
C LEU A 236 9.06 -9.91 10.44
N VAL A 237 8.88 -10.90 11.30
CA VAL A 237 8.13 -12.14 11.01
C VAL A 237 6.93 -12.23 11.94
N PRO A 238 5.73 -11.84 11.49
CA PRO A 238 4.51 -12.02 12.27
C PRO A 238 4.11 -13.49 12.34
N VAL A 239 3.69 -13.94 13.51
CA VAL A 239 3.10 -15.25 13.77
C VAL A 239 1.81 -15.06 14.55
N ARG A 240 0.74 -15.75 14.16
CA ARG A 240 -0.60 -15.63 14.78
C ARG A 240 -1.02 -14.17 15.02
N SER A 241 -0.71 -13.30 14.08
CA SER A 241 -0.87 -11.86 14.21
C SER A 241 -1.96 -11.35 13.28
N VAL A 242 -2.54 -10.20 13.63
CA VAL A 242 -3.41 -9.42 12.74
C VAL A 242 -2.53 -8.51 11.90
N ILE A 243 -2.66 -8.58 10.58
CA ILE A 243 -1.97 -7.68 9.66
C ILE A 243 -3.01 -6.79 9.01
N VAL A 244 -2.97 -5.49 9.30
CA VAL A 244 -3.92 -4.50 8.79
C VAL A 244 -3.32 -3.81 7.57
N GLU A 245 -3.96 -4.03 6.42
CA GLU A 245 -3.65 -3.41 5.13
C GLU A 245 -4.63 -2.26 4.89
N ILE A 246 -4.17 -1.04 5.13
CA ILE A 246 -4.98 0.16 4.85
C ILE A 246 -4.70 0.68 3.43
N GLU A 247 -3.50 0.46 2.91
CA GLU A 247 -3.09 0.90 1.58
C GLU A 247 -3.25 -0.25 0.57
N VAL A 248 -3.40 0.09 -0.72
CA VAL A 248 -3.38 -0.93 -1.77
C VAL A 248 -1.96 -1.47 -1.93
N SER A 249 -1.78 -2.79 -1.80
CA SER A 249 -0.47 -3.42 -1.89
C SER A 249 0.18 -3.20 -3.26
N GLN A 250 1.51 -3.12 -3.25
CA GLN A 250 2.29 -2.91 -4.47
C GLN A 250 2.40 -4.20 -5.30
N LEU A 251 2.71 -4.07 -6.59
CA LEU A 251 2.78 -5.22 -7.51
C LEU A 251 3.81 -6.25 -7.03
N GLU A 252 4.94 -5.77 -6.52
CA GLU A 252 6.09 -6.55 -6.08
C GLU A 252 5.82 -7.32 -4.78
N THR A 253 4.90 -6.83 -3.94
CA THR A 253 4.64 -7.38 -2.60
C THR A 253 3.38 -8.25 -2.54
N SER A 254 2.44 -8.04 -3.47
CA SER A 254 1.11 -8.69 -3.47
C SER A 254 1.19 -10.22 -3.44
N ALA A 255 2.15 -10.83 -4.15
CA ALA A 255 2.28 -12.30 -4.19
C ALA A 255 2.73 -12.89 -2.85
N ALA A 256 3.64 -12.21 -2.14
CA ALA A 256 4.08 -12.61 -0.81
C ALA A 256 3.00 -12.32 0.24
N LEU A 257 2.34 -11.16 0.15
CA LEU A 257 1.24 -10.80 1.04
C LEU A 257 0.03 -11.75 0.90
N ALA A 258 -0.28 -12.22 -0.31
CA ALA A 258 -1.31 -13.24 -0.52
C ALA A 258 -0.94 -14.60 0.12
N ALA A 259 0.35 -14.94 0.16
CA ALA A 259 0.83 -16.13 0.88
C ALA A 259 0.78 -15.91 2.40
N VAL A 260 1.09 -14.70 2.88
CA VAL A 260 0.88 -14.33 4.29
C VAL A 260 -0.60 -14.51 4.66
N ALA A 261 -1.51 -13.93 3.87
CA ALA A 261 -2.95 -13.99 4.12
C ALA A 261 -3.52 -15.42 4.12
N GLY A 262 -3.05 -16.27 3.20
CA GLY A 262 -3.65 -17.60 3.00
C GLY A 262 -2.92 -18.77 3.66
N LEU A 263 -1.63 -18.62 4.01
CA LEU A 263 -0.77 -19.77 4.35
C LEU A 263 0.08 -19.58 5.61
N SER A 264 0.16 -18.38 6.22
CA SER A 264 1.10 -18.12 7.32
C SER A 264 0.55 -18.32 8.73
N GLY A 265 -0.76 -18.60 8.86
CA GLY A 265 -1.46 -18.57 10.15
C GLY A 265 -1.76 -17.16 10.68
N ASN A 266 -1.23 -16.11 10.04
CA ASN A 266 -1.64 -14.73 10.28
C ASN A 266 -2.99 -14.44 9.63
N ARG A 267 -3.64 -13.37 10.10
CA ARG A 267 -4.93 -12.92 9.60
C ARG A 267 -4.78 -11.53 9.01
N VAL A 268 -4.94 -11.43 7.69
CA VAL A 268 -4.90 -10.14 6.99
C VAL A 268 -6.29 -9.51 7.01
N ALA A 269 -6.38 -8.26 7.41
CA ALA A 269 -7.59 -7.45 7.45
C ALA A 269 -7.36 -6.20 6.57
N ILE A 270 -8.32 -5.87 5.71
CA ILE A 270 -8.12 -4.87 4.66
C ILE A 270 -9.11 -3.72 4.80
N VAL A 271 -8.65 -2.49 4.59
CA VAL A 271 -9.55 -1.36 4.28
C VAL A 271 -9.80 -1.32 2.78
N GLY A 272 -11.04 -1.62 2.38
CA GLY A 272 -11.48 -1.62 1.00
C GLY A 272 -11.94 -0.23 0.56
N HIS A 273 -11.12 0.48 -0.22
CA HIS A 273 -11.46 1.82 -0.70
C HIS A 273 -12.48 1.79 -1.84
N ASP A 274 -12.17 1.05 -2.89
CA ASP A 274 -13.01 0.85 -4.06
C ASP A 274 -12.46 -0.28 -4.94
N THR A 275 -13.27 -0.74 -5.88
CA THR A 275 -12.86 -1.68 -6.93
C THR A 275 -12.88 -1.03 -8.32
N ILE A 276 -12.79 0.30 -8.41
CA ILE A 276 -12.85 1.08 -9.66
C ILE A 276 -11.88 0.56 -10.73
N PRO A 277 -10.64 0.15 -10.40
CA PRO A 277 -9.73 -0.46 -11.37
C PRO A 277 -10.31 -1.64 -12.15
N ILE A 278 -11.30 -2.34 -11.59
CA ILE A 278 -11.96 -3.48 -12.20
C ILE A 278 -13.35 -3.10 -12.73
N VAL A 279 -14.19 -2.46 -11.92
CA VAL A 279 -15.58 -2.16 -12.32
C VAL A 279 -15.69 -1.05 -13.36
N SER A 280 -14.66 -0.22 -13.48
CA SER A 280 -14.55 0.84 -14.49
C SER A 280 -13.20 0.77 -15.21
N ALA A 281 -12.76 -0.43 -15.57
CA ALA A 281 -11.48 -0.67 -16.23
C ALA A 281 -11.25 0.20 -17.49
N GLN A 282 -12.30 0.54 -18.22
CA GLN A 282 -12.25 1.42 -19.40
C GLN A 282 -11.75 2.84 -19.10
N SER A 283 -11.83 3.29 -17.84
CA SER A 283 -11.38 4.61 -17.40
C SER A 283 -9.98 4.61 -16.79
N GLN A 284 -9.29 3.46 -16.82
CA GLN A 284 -8.05 3.20 -16.07
C GLN A 284 -6.94 2.80 -17.04
N ASP A 285 -5.69 3.08 -16.68
CA ASP A 285 -4.57 2.54 -17.45
C ASP A 285 -4.33 1.05 -17.14
N ALA A 286 -3.74 0.34 -18.10
CA ALA A 286 -3.54 -1.10 -17.99
C ALA A 286 -2.67 -1.51 -16.78
N GLY A 287 -1.75 -0.66 -16.36
CA GLY A 287 -0.88 -0.93 -15.21
C GLY A 287 -1.64 -0.89 -13.89
N GLU A 288 -2.56 0.07 -13.73
CA GLU A 288 -3.47 0.15 -12.59
C GLU A 288 -4.37 -1.09 -12.50
N ILE A 289 -4.93 -1.52 -13.63
CA ILE A 289 -5.77 -2.73 -13.71
C ILE A 289 -4.96 -3.97 -13.29
N GLU A 290 -3.75 -4.14 -13.84
CA GLU A 290 -2.88 -5.27 -13.48
C GLU A 290 -2.51 -5.25 -12.00
N ARG A 291 -2.09 -4.09 -11.47
CA ARG A 291 -1.74 -3.95 -10.06
C ARG A 291 -2.92 -4.30 -9.16
N PHE A 292 -4.11 -3.79 -9.48
CA PHE A 292 -5.28 -4.05 -8.67
C PHE A 292 -5.75 -5.51 -8.77
N ALA A 293 -5.64 -6.15 -9.94
CA ALA A 293 -5.92 -7.57 -10.08
C ALA A 293 -4.97 -8.44 -9.21
N ARG A 294 -3.70 -8.03 -9.03
CA ARG A 294 -2.80 -8.67 -8.07
C ARG A 294 -3.21 -8.42 -6.63
N PHE A 295 -3.63 -7.20 -6.29
CA PHE A 295 -4.17 -6.90 -4.97
C PHE A 295 -5.42 -7.73 -4.65
N LEU A 296 -6.31 -7.98 -5.61
CA LEU A 296 -7.46 -8.88 -5.42
C LEU A 296 -7.05 -10.32 -5.09
N THR A 297 -5.84 -10.75 -5.44
CA THR A 297 -5.31 -12.04 -4.97
C THR A 297 -5.00 -12.01 -3.47
N VAL A 298 -4.59 -10.87 -2.92
CA VAL A 298 -4.48 -10.68 -1.46
C VAL A 298 -5.87 -10.69 -0.83
N VAL A 299 -6.81 -9.91 -1.39
CA VAL A 299 -8.21 -9.82 -0.90
C VAL A 299 -8.86 -11.21 -0.87
N LYS A 300 -8.69 -12.02 -1.92
CA LYS A 300 -9.18 -13.40 -1.99
C LYS A 300 -8.78 -14.26 -0.79
N ASN A 301 -7.59 -14.03 -0.24
CA ASN A 301 -7.05 -14.79 0.89
C ASN A 301 -7.20 -14.05 2.23
N ALA A 302 -7.69 -12.81 2.24
CA ALA A 302 -7.85 -12.02 3.45
C ALA A 302 -8.95 -12.57 4.36
N SER A 303 -8.89 -12.19 5.63
CA SER A 303 -9.84 -12.56 6.67
C SER A 303 -11.08 -11.67 6.59
N ARG A 304 -10.84 -10.36 6.47
CA ARG A 304 -11.87 -9.32 6.54
C ARG A 304 -11.57 -8.17 5.60
N VAL A 305 -12.63 -7.53 5.10
CA VAL A 305 -12.58 -6.26 4.36
C VAL A 305 -13.57 -5.29 4.98
N ALA A 306 -13.11 -4.11 5.37
CA ALA A 306 -13.97 -2.98 5.74
C ALA A 306 -14.05 -2.01 4.56
N GLY A 307 -15.19 -2.00 3.87
CA GLY A 307 -15.47 -1.06 2.79
C GLY A 307 -15.68 0.35 3.35
N VAL A 308 -15.04 1.37 2.76
CA VAL A 308 -15.15 2.77 3.21
C VAL A 308 -16.53 3.42 2.94
N SER A 309 -17.44 2.68 2.29
CA SER A 309 -18.84 3.00 2.01
C SER A 309 -19.65 1.71 1.85
N ARG A 310 -20.99 1.80 1.78
CA ARG A 310 -21.84 0.62 1.45
C ARG A 310 -21.65 0.19 0.00
N SER A 311 -21.33 1.12 -0.90
CA SER A 311 -20.98 0.85 -2.29
C SER A 311 -19.69 0.04 -2.36
N ALA A 312 -18.65 0.43 -1.62
CA ALA A 312 -17.40 -0.34 -1.55
C ALA A 312 -17.64 -1.73 -0.94
N GLU A 313 -18.41 -1.84 0.14
CA GLU A 313 -18.83 -3.13 0.70
C GLU A 313 -19.52 -4.01 -0.35
N THR A 314 -20.46 -3.46 -1.11
CA THR A 314 -21.20 -4.18 -2.16
C THR A 314 -20.27 -4.67 -3.26
N GLU A 315 -19.35 -3.83 -3.71
CA GLU A 315 -18.35 -4.17 -4.73
C GLU A 315 -17.44 -5.32 -4.28
N TYR A 316 -16.91 -5.25 -3.05
CA TYR A 316 -16.08 -6.32 -2.51
C TYR A 316 -16.89 -7.59 -2.25
N SER A 317 -18.12 -7.49 -1.77
CA SER A 317 -19.01 -8.65 -1.57
C SER A 317 -19.27 -9.38 -2.90
N GLY A 318 -19.53 -8.64 -3.98
CA GLY A 318 -19.66 -9.23 -5.32
C GLY A 318 -18.39 -9.95 -5.78
N PHE A 319 -17.20 -9.46 -5.41
CA PHE A 319 -15.94 -10.19 -5.64
C PHE A 319 -15.85 -11.47 -4.81
N VAL A 320 -16.27 -11.44 -3.53
CA VAL A 320 -16.32 -12.62 -2.64
C VAL A 320 -17.25 -13.70 -3.22
N ASP A 321 -18.44 -13.30 -3.69
CA ASP A 321 -19.38 -14.21 -4.35
C ASP A 321 -18.77 -14.86 -5.59
N ALA A 322 -18.05 -14.09 -6.41
CA ALA A 322 -17.40 -14.58 -7.61
C ALA A 322 -16.27 -15.60 -7.32
N VAL A 323 -15.49 -15.40 -6.24
CA VAL A 323 -14.43 -16.36 -5.86
C VAL A 323 -14.97 -17.59 -5.12
N SER A 324 -16.13 -17.48 -4.49
CA SER A 324 -16.82 -18.61 -3.85
C SER A 324 -17.16 -19.72 -4.84
N ALA A 325 -17.44 -19.36 -6.10
CA ALA A 325 -17.61 -20.33 -7.19
C ALA A 325 -16.35 -21.18 -7.48
N GLN A 326 -15.17 -20.76 -7.01
CA GLN A 326 -13.90 -21.51 -7.11
C GLN A 326 -13.63 -22.37 -5.86
N GLY A 327 -14.59 -22.50 -4.95
CA GLY A 327 -14.42 -23.20 -3.68
C GLY A 327 -13.61 -22.41 -2.65
N VAL A 328 -13.49 -21.09 -2.79
CA VAL A 328 -12.76 -20.23 -1.87
C VAL A 328 -13.74 -19.31 -1.14
N ALA A 329 -13.85 -19.46 0.19
CA ALA A 329 -14.83 -18.71 1.00
C ALA A 329 -14.66 -17.17 0.93
N GLY A 330 -13.43 -16.68 0.74
CA GLY A 330 -13.12 -15.25 0.73
C GLY A 330 -13.28 -14.56 2.09
N PRO A 331 -13.03 -13.23 2.14
CA PRO A 331 -13.16 -12.42 3.35
C PRO A 331 -14.61 -12.15 3.75
N SER A 332 -14.87 -11.95 5.04
CA SER A 332 -16.11 -11.26 5.44
C SER A 332 -15.99 -9.79 5.07
N VAL A 333 -17.04 -9.21 4.49
CA VAL A 333 -17.06 -7.80 4.07
C VAL A 333 -18.08 -7.04 4.91
N VAL A 334 -17.71 -5.85 5.38
CA VAL A 334 -18.59 -4.94 6.14
C VAL A 334 -18.37 -3.51 5.69
N ALA A 335 -19.41 -2.67 5.72
CA ALA A 335 -19.24 -1.24 5.54
C ALA A 335 -18.81 -0.55 6.85
N VAL A 336 -17.73 0.23 6.77
CA VAL A 336 -17.35 1.22 7.78
C VAL A 336 -17.27 2.57 7.06
N PRO A 337 -18.38 3.35 6.99
CA PRO A 337 -18.40 4.59 6.24
C PRO A 337 -17.34 5.58 6.71
N LEU A 338 -16.60 6.16 5.77
CA LEU A 338 -15.46 7.02 6.05
C LEU A 338 -15.84 8.24 6.88
N ALA A 339 -14.91 8.65 7.73
CA ALA A 339 -14.98 9.93 8.42
C ALA A 339 -14.65 11.11 7.50
N MET A 340 -14.93 12.29 8.01
CA MET A 340 -14.39 13.54 7.51
C MET A 340 -13.95 14.42 8.67
N ASN A 341 -13.09 15.39 8.37
CA ASN A 341 -12.84 16.51 9.28
C ASN A 341 -13.86 17.59 8.93
N PRO A 342 -15.04 17.66 9.57
CA PRO A 342 -15.90 18.80 9.35
C PRO A 342 -15.16 20.07 9.80
N PRO A 343 -15.31 21.20 9.09
CA PRO A 343 -14.81 22.47 9.56
C PRO A 343 -15.35 22.75 10.96
N THR A 344 -14.50 23.30 11.82
CA THR A 344 -14.85 23.71 13.18
C THR A 344 -16.03 24.70 13.15
N ALA A 345 -16.77 24.80 14.26
CA ALA A 345 -17.88 25.76 14.36
C ALA A 345 -17.42 27.21 14.06
N ALA A 346 -16.19 27.57 14.42
CA ALA A 346 -15.58 28.84 14.08
C ALA A 346 -15.34 28.99 12.57
N GLU A 347 -14.82 27.97 11.89
CA GLU A 347 -14.62 27.97 10.44
C GLU A 347 -15.94 28.01 9.66
N ARG A 348 -17.00 27.38 10.18
CA ARG A 348 -18.36 27.48 9.62
C ARG A 348 -18.95 28.87 9.85
N ALA A 349 -18.79 29.46 11.04
CA ALA A 349 -19.27 30.82 11.34
C ALA A 349 -18.56 31.89 10.49
N VAL A 350 -17.26 31.75 10.26
CA VAL A 350 -16.49 32.64 9.36
C VAL A 350 -16.93 32.46 7.90
N ALA A 351 -17.19 31.22 7.45
CA ALA A 351 -17.75 30.97 6.12
C ALA A 351 -19.11 31.64 5.92
N LEU A 352 -19.97 31.62 6.95
CA LEU A 352 -21.28 32.28 6.95
C LEU A 352 -21.17 33.81 6.97
N ALA A 353 -20.18 34.37 7.68
CA ALA A 353 -19.96 35.81 7.77
C ALA A 353 -19.32 36.42 6.50
N GLY A 354 -18.49 35.65 5.78
CA GLY A 354 -17.83 36.07 4.54
C GLY A 354 -18.80 36.36 3.39
N ALA A 355 -19.99 35.74 3.38
CA ALA A 355 -21.05 36.02 2.42
C ALA A 355 -21.80 37.34 2.68
N SER A 356 -21.59 37.98 3.85
CA SER A 356 -22.24 39.24 4.25
C SER A 356 -21.30 40.45 4.19
N ALA A 357 -20.00 40.28 3.91
CA ALA A 357 -18.98 41.30 4.18
C ALA A 357 -18.17 41.75 2.95
N SER A 358 -18.69 41.63 1.72
CA SER A 358 -18.08 42.25 0.52
C SER A 358 -18.26 43.77 0.45
N ALA A 359 -18.14 44.46 1.58
CA ALA A 359 -18.25 45.93 1.65
C ALA A 359 -17.35 46.54 2.74
N SER A 360 -16.06 46.20 2.80
CA SER A 360 -15.01 47.13 3.25
C SER A 360 -13.63 46.49 3.13
N GLY A 361 -12.75 47.10 2.34
CA GLY A 361 -11.44 46.57 1.99
C GLY A 361 -10.39 46.59 3.12
N ALA A 362 -9.59 45.53 3.14
CA ALA A 362 -8.20 45.55 3.59
C ALA A 362 -7.41 44.47 2.80
N PRO A 363 -6.11 44.68 2.49
CA PRO A 363 -5.36 43.81 1.59
C PRO A 363 -4.82 42.54 2.28
N SER A 364 -4.91 41.41 1.58
CA SER A 364 -4.36 40.09 1.95
C SER A 364 -2.85 40.00 1.67
N PRO A 365 -2.04 39.27 2.47
CA PRO A 365 -0.59 39.16 2.26
C PRO A 365 -0.22 38.19 1.12
N ALA A 366 0.92 38.49 0.48
CA ALA A 366 1.36 37.99 -0.82
C ALA A 366 1.50 36.47 -0.98
N ALA A 367 1.07 35.96 -2.15
CA ALA A 367 1.18 34.58 -2.60
C ALA A 367 2.61 34.20 -3.08
N PRO A 368 3.06 32.95 -2.90
CA PRO A 368 4.30 32.44 -3.49
C PRO A 368 4.13 32.04 -4.96
N SER A 369 5.12 32.38 -5.77
CA SER A 369 5.11 32.34 -7.23
C SER A 369 5.36 30.94 -7.82
N SER A 370 4.35 30.38 -8.48
CA SER A 370 4.49 29.61 -9.74
C SER A 370 3.12 29.39 -10.38
N VAL A 371 2.49 30.49 -10.80
CA VAL A 371 1.27 30.48 -11.60
C VAL A 371 1.70 30.46 -13.07
N VAL A 372 1.31 29.44 -13.83
CA VAL A 372 1.20 29.60 -15.28
C VAL A 372 -0.09 30.40 -15.50
N SER A 373 0.03 31.72 -15.35
CA SER A 373 -1.05 32.67 -15.62
C SER A 373 -0.88 33.19 -17.04
N SER A 374 -1.89 33.00 -17.88
CA SER A 374 -2.24 34.02 -18.86
C SER A 374 -2.95 35.13 -18.11
N SER A 375 -2.27 36.28 -18.02
CA SER A 375 -2.67 37.62 -17.52
C SER A 375 -3.91 37.73 -16.61
N PRO A 376 -3.80 38.38 -15.43
CA PRO A 376 -4.98 38.89 -14.76
C PRO A 376 -5.58 40.01 -15.63
N VAL A 377 -6.83 39.85 -16.05
CA VAL A 377 -7.63 40.99 -16.48
C VAL A 377 -7.78 41.87 -15.24
N ALA A 378 -7.04 42.98 -15.22
CA ALA A 378 -7.10 43.96 -14.16
C ALA A 378 -8.52 44.54 -14.08
N GLY A 379 -9.17 44.34 -12.93
CA GLY A 379 -10.23 45.20 -12.37
C GLY A 379 -11.48 45.44 -13.21
N GLY A 380 -12.57 44.74 -12.90
CA GLY A 380 -13.93 45.14 -13.26
C GLY A 380 -14.85 43.98 -13.63
N ALA A 381 -15.88 43.73 -12.80
CA ALA A 381 -17.05 42.87 -13.03
C ALA A 381 -16.93 41.33 -12.87
N GLY A 382 -15.75 40.77 -12.57
CA GLY A 382 -15.58 39.31 -12.38
C GLY A 382 -15.88 38.78 -10.98
N ASP A 383 -15.50 39.51 -9.92
CA ASP A 383 -15.50 38.99 -8.55
C ASP A 383 -16.90 38.85 -7.92
N ASP A 384 -17.91 39.55 -8.45
CA ASP A 384 -19.31 39.49 -7.97
C ASP A 384 -20.14 38.34 -8.58
N LEU A 385 -19.58 37.59 -9.53
CA LEU A 385 -20.29 36.48 -10.16
C LEU A 385 -20.29 35.23 -9.27
N PRO A 386 -21.40 34.46 -9.23
CA PRO A 386 -21.48 33.22 -8.47
C PRO A 386 -20.43 32.22 -8.96
N LEU A 387 -19.71 31.61 -8.02
CA LEU A 387 -18.68 30.62 -8.31
C LEU A 387 -19.27 29.21 -8.35
N VAL A 388 -19.12 28.52 -9.47
CA VAL A 388 -19.33 27.08 -9.59
C VAL A 388 -18.00 26.38 -9.42
N LEU A 389 -17.88 25.53 -8.40
CA LEU A 389 -16.64 24.86 -8.06
C LEU A 389 -16.64 23.40 -8.52
N VAL A 390 -15.52 22.95 -9.08
CA VAL A 390 -15.28 21.55 -9.45
C VAL A 390 -13.99 21.11 -8.79
N VAL A 391 -14.05 20.12 -7.91
CA VAL A 391 -12.88 19.62 -7.16
C VAL A 391 -12.63 18.16 -7.53
N GLY A 392 -11.45 17.86 -8.04
CA GLY A 392 -11.07 16.48 -8.38
C GLY A 392 -9.86 16.38 -9.31
N SER A 393 -9.17 15.24 -9.25
CA SER A 393 -8.10 14.94 -10.19
C SER A 393 -8.64 14.83 -11.62
N GLN A 394 -7.87 15.31 -12.61
CA GLN A 394 -8.20 15.24 -14.03
C GLN A 394 -8.05 13.81 -14.55
N GLU A 395 -9.03 12.99 -14.20
CA GLU A 395 -9.18 11.59 -14.59
C GLU A 395 -10.51 11.42 -15.32
N PRO A 396 -10.60 10.51 -16.31
CA PRO A 396 -11.84 10.32 -17.09
C PRO A 396 -13.07 10.05 -16.21
N ARG A 397 -12.92 9.30 -15.11
CA ARG A 397 -14.01 8.97 -14.20
C ARG A 397 -14.61 10.16 -13.44
N LYS A 398 -13.87 11.27 -13.28
CA LYS A 398 -14.39 12.48 -12.60
C LYS A 398 -15.32 13.31 -13.47
N ASN A 399 -15.40 12.96 -14.76
CA ASN A 399 -16.43 13.45 -15.68
C ASN A 399 -16.44 14.98 -15.85
N HIS A 400 -15.27 15.58 -16.08
CA HIS A 400 -15.14 17.03 -16.25
C HIS A 400 -15.73 17.55 -17.57
N SER A 401 -15.71 16.76 -18.65
CA SER A 401 -16.13 17.22 -19.98
C SER A 401 -17.61 17.64 -20.04
N PRO A 402 -18.58 16.89 -19.47
CA PRO A 402 -19.97 17.33 -19.40
C PRO A 402 -20.16 18.65 -18.65
N ILE A 403 -19.32 18.96 -17.66
CA ILE A 403 -19.39 20.23 -16.92
C ILE A 403 -18.98 21.39 -17.83
N VAL A 404 -17.94 21.22 -18.65
CA VAL A 404 -17.52 22.22 -19.64
C VAL A 404 -18.61 22.43 -20.70
N PHE A 405 -19.24 21.35 -21.16
CA PHE A 405 -20.38 21.42 -22.08
C PHE A 405 -21.56 22.18 -21.48
N ALA A 406 -21.98 21.80 -20.27
CA ALA A 406 -23.05 22.46 -19.53
C ALA A 406 -22.77 23.96 -19.37
N ALA A 407 -21.55 24.31 -18.96
CA ALA A 407 -21.17 25.71 -18.78
C ALA A 407 -21.22 26.50 -20.10
N GLY A 408 -20.71 25.91 -21.19
CA GLY A 408 -20.79 26.48 -22.54
C GLY A 408 -22.22 26.82 -22.96
N ARG A 409 -23.16 25.89 -22.73
CA ARG A 409 -24.58 26.10 -23.02
C ARG A 409 -25.18 27.24 -22.20
N LEU A 410 -24.98 27.22 -20.89
CA LEU A 410 -25.54 28.23 -19.98
C LEU A 410 -24.98 29.63 -20.23
N TRP A 411 -23.70 29.76 -20.58
CA TRP A 411 -23.14 31.05 -21.00
C TRP A 411 -23.74 31.55 -22.31
N ALA A 412 -24.03 30.67 -23.27
CA ALA A 412 -24.70 31.02 -24.52
C ALA A 412 -26.15 31.48 -24.28
N ASP A 413 -26.83 30.90 -23.29
CA ASP A 413 -28.17 31.28 -22.86
C ASP A 413 -28.19 32.53 -21.96
N GLY A 414 -27.02 33.15 -21.71
CA GLY A 414 -26.88 34.41 -20.99
C GLY A 414 -26.75 34.29 -19.47
N VAL A 415 -26.65 33.08 -18.92
CA VAL A 415 -26.44 32.86 -17.48
C VAL A 415 -25.02 33.32 -17.09
N ARG A 416 -24.91 34.08 -15.99
CA ARG A 416 -23.67 34.76 -15.58
C ARG A 416 -23.09 34.08 -14.33
N PHE A 417 -21.95 33.41 -14.47
CA PHE A 417 -21.25 32.72 -13.38
C PHE A 417 -19.77 32.50 -13.74
N ARG A 418 -18.94 32.18 -12.75
CA ARG A 418 -17.54 31.73 -12.92
C ARG A 418 -17.44 30.24 -12.67
N LEU A 419 -16.52 29.58 -13.36
CA LEU A 419 -16.26 28.14 -13.19
C LEU A 419 -14.80 27.92 -12.80
N ARG A 420 -14.57 27.27 -11.65
CA ARG A 420 -13.21 26.95 -11.17
C ARG A 420 -13.03 25.45 -11.01
N PHE A 421 -12.00 24.92 -11.65
CA PHE A 421 -11.51 23.55 -11.45
C PHE A 421 -10.35 23.57 -10.45
N ILE A 422 -10.37 22.69 -9.46
CA ILE A 422 -9.26 22.44 -8.55
C ILE A 422 -8.84 20.98 -8.62
N GLY A 423 -7.59 20.75 -9.01
CA GLY A 423 -6.97 19.44 -9.02
C GLY A 423 -5.99 19.23 -10.18
N GLY A 424 -4.89 18.53 -9.87
CA GLY A 424 -3.94 18.01 -10.84
C GLY A 424 -4.48 16.76 -11.55
N GLY A 425 -3.63 15.94 -12.15
CA GLY A 425 -4.06 14.70 -12.78
C GLY A 425 -2.97 14.08 -13.64
N THR A 426 -3.31 13.05 -14.40
CA THR A 426 -2.38 12.47 -15.37
C THR A 426 -2.16 13.43 -16.54
N ALA A 427 -1.00 13.37 -17.19
CA ALA A 427 -0.71 14.23 -18.34
C ALA A 427 -1.79 14.13 -19.44
N VAL A 428 -2.38 12.94 -19.61
CA VAL A 428 -3.46 12.70 -20.58
C VAL A 428 -4.74 13.43 -20.17
N GLY A 429 -5.15 13.29 -18.91
CA GLY A 429 -6.36 13.96 -18.41
C GLY A 429 -6.24 15.47 -18.37
N ILE A 430 -5.06 15.97 -17.97
CA ILE A 430 -4.70 17.39 -18.04
C ILE A 430 -4.82 17.92 -19.47
N ALA A 431 -4.16 17.26 -20.44
CA ALA A 431 -4.17 17.70 -21.84
C ALA A 431 -5.56 17.62 -22.49
N ARG A 432 -6.43 16.71 -22.01
CA ARG A 432 -7.82 16.62 -22.44
C ARG A 432 -8.62 17.82 -21.95
N LEU A 433 -8.60 18.11 -20.65
CA LEU A 433 -9.32 19.27 -20.10
C LEU A 433 -8.82 20.58 -20.74
N ASP A 434 -7.49 20.75 -20.87
CA ASP A 434 -6.92 21.94 -21.51
C ASP A 434 -7.41 22.10 -22.96
N ARG A 435 -7.67 21.00 -23.68
CA ARG A 435 -8.23 21.05 -25.03
C ARG A 435 -9.65 21.56 -25.06
N GLU A 436 -10.47 21.10 -24.12
CA GLU A 436 -11.87 21.48 -24.01
C GLU A 436 -11.99 22.95 -23.57
N LEU A 437 -11.13 23.39 -22.65
CA LEU A 437 -11.13 24.77 -22.14
C LEU A 437 -10.55 25.80 -23.11
N ARG A 438 -9.68 25.44 -24.05
CA ARG A 438 -9.11 26.40 -25.02
C ARG A 438 -10.17 27.21 -25.79
N ALA A 439 -11.28 26.57 -26.18
CA ALA A 439 -12.37 27.26 -26.87
C ALA A 439 -13.09 28.25 -25.94
N VAL A 440 -13.26 27.88 -24.67
CA VAL A 440 -13.89 28.70 -23.62
C VAL A 440 -13.02 29.94 -23.32
N GLU A 441 -11.72 29.74 -23.18
CA GLU A 441 -10.74 30.81 -22.95
C GLU A 441 -10.67 31.80 -24.11
N GLN A 442 -10.71 31.31 -25.36
CA GLN A 442 -10.71 32.16 -26.56
C GLN A 442 -11.95 33.06 -26.67
N LEU A 443 -13.06 32.65 -26.07
CA LEU A 443 -14.28 33.45 -25.98
C LEU A 443 -14.27 34.42 -24.79
N GLY A 444 -13.20 34.43 -23.97
CA GLY A 444 -13.10 35.29 -22.79
C GLY A 444 -14.08 34.92 -21.68
N LEU A 445 -14.54 33.67 -21.65
CA LEU A 445 -15.47 33.18 -20.63
C LEU A 445 -14.74 32.93 -19.31
N PRO A 446 -15.38 33.18 -18.15
CA PRO A 446 -14.69 33.20 -16.86
C PRO A 446 -14.47 31.79 -16.30
N VAL A 447 -13.41 31.12 -16.79
CA VAL A 447 -12.97 29.81 -16.32
C VAL A 447 -11.57 29.87 -15.71
N GLU A 448 -11.34 29.11 -14.63
CA GLU A 448 -10.05 29.03 -13.95
C GLU A 448 -9.72 27.57 -13.61
N VAL A 449 -8.42 27.21 -13.69
CA VAL A 449 -7.93 25.87 -13.31
C VAL A 449 -6.75 26.00 -12.34
N LEU A 450 -6.92 25.52 -11.10
CA LEU A 450 -5.89 25.49 -10.07
C LEU A 450 -5.40 24.05 -9.87
N ARG A 451 -4.20 23.74 -10.37
CA ARG A 451 -3.68 22.37 -10.36
C ARG A 451 -2.98 21.98 -9.06
N ASP A 452 -2.30 22.94 -8.44
CA ASP A 452 -1.50 22.77 -7.23
C ASP A 452 -2.01 23.71 -6.12
N ALA A 453 -3.32 23.65 -5.84
CA ALA A 453 -3.93 24.41 -4.76
C ALA A 453 -3.49 23.85 -3.39
N SER A 454 -3.19 24.74 -2.44
CA SER A 454 -3.02 24.36 -1.04
C SER A 454 -4.37 24.03 -0.40
N ASP A 455 -4.37 23.32 0.73
CA ASP A 455 -5.60 23.06 1.51
C ASP A 455 -6.32 24.36 1.90
N THR A 456 -5.57 25.43 2.15
CA THR A 456 -6.13 26.78 2.41
C THR A 456 -6.88 27.30 1.19
N VAL A 457 -6.28 27.25 0.00
CA VAL A 457 -6.92 27.72 -1.25
C VAL A 457 -8.15 26.87 -1.59
N LEU A 458 -8.08 25.55 -1.36
CA LEU A 458 -9.21 24.64 -1.52
C LEU A 458 -10.36 25.01 -0.57
N LEU A 459 -10.06 25.20 0.72
CA LEU A 459 -11.04 25.59 1.73
C LEU A 459 -11.68 26.95 1.41
N GLU A 460 -10.90 27.94 1.02
CA GLU A 460 -11.39 29.26 0.60
C GLU A 460 -12.27 29.15 -0.65
N SER A 461 -11.90 28.30 -1.61
CA SER A 461 -12.69 28.09 -2.82
C SER A 461 -14.04 27.43 -2.52
N TYR A 462 -14.12 26.48 -1.58
CA TYR A 462 -15.41 25.98 -1.12
C TYR A 462 -16.24 27.09 -0.46
N ARG A 463 -15.64 27.92 0.40
CA ARG A 463 -16.35 29.03 1.06
C ARG A 463 -16.90 30.07 0.08
N GLU A 464 -16.16 30.33 -1.00
CA GLU A 464 -16.56 31.24 -2.08
C GLU A 464 -17.62 30.60 -2.99
N ALA A 465 -17.65 29.26 -3.10
CA ALA A 465 -18.51 28.55 -4.04
C ALA A 465 -19.99 28.76 -3.72
N ARG A 466 -20.75 29.10 -4.77
CA ARG A 466 -22.20 29.10 -4.74
C ARG A 466 -22.76 27.68 -4.70
N PHE A 467 -22.13 26.75 -5.40
CA PHE A 467 -22.33 25.29 -5.27
C PHE A 467 -21.13 24.54 -5.88
N THR A 468 -21.00 23.27 -5.54
CA THR A 468 -20.02 22.36 -6.17
C THR A 468 -20.69 21.45 -7.19
N VAL A 469 -19.98 21.12 -8.28
CA VAL A 469 -20.43 20.15 -9.29
C VAL A 469 -19.45 18.98 -9.30
N PHE A 470 -19.94 17.80 -8.95
CA PHE A 470 -19.15 16.57 -8.83
C PHE A 470 -19.92 15.35 -9.37
N PRO A 471 -20.13 15.26 -10.71
CA PRO A 471 -20.88 14.20 -11.37
C PRO A 471 -19.97 13.02 -11.73
N SER A 472 -19.13 12.58 -10.77
CA SER A 472 -18.17 11.50 -11.02
C SER A 472 -18.89 10.20 -11.37
N LEU A 473 -18.37 9.48 -12.37
CA LEU A 473 -18.89 8.19 -12.80
C LEU A 473 -18.68 7.12 -11.73
N HIS A 474 -17.57 7.12 -11.00
CA HIS A 474 -17.34 6.15 -9.92
C HIS A 474 -16.43 6.75 -8.83
N GLU A 475 -16.77 6.47 -7.57
CA GLU A 475 -16.04 6.85 -6.37
C GLU A 475 -16.14 5.78 -5.28
N GLY A 476 -15.08 5.64 -4.48
CA GLY A 476 -15.14 4.86 -3.24
C GLY A 476 -15.93 5.54 -2.11
N PHE A 477 -15.90 6.88 -2.04
CA PHE A 477 -16.62 7.64 -1.00
C PHE A 477 -17.13 9.02 -1.45
N GLY A 478 -16.30 9.81 -2.13
CA GLY A 478 -16.69 11.17 -2.56
C GLY A 478 -16.39 12.27 -1.53
N LEU A 479 -15.17 12.29 -0.98
CA LEU A 479 -14.70 13.34 -0.04
C LEU A 479 -15.03 14.78 -0.49
N PRO A 480 -14.89 15.18 -1.77
CA PRO A 480 -15.23 16.54 -2.19
C PRO A 480 -16.70 16.92 -1.98
N VAL A 481 -17.63 15.97 -2.13
CA VAL A 481 -19.05 16.21 -1.85
C VAL A 481 -19.25 16.43 -0.36
N ALA A 482 -18.63 15.58 0.46
CA ALA A 482 -18.73 15.68 1.91
C ALA A 482 -18.14 17.01 2.41
N GLU A 483 -16.96 17.40 1.95
CA GLU A 483 -16.31 18.68 2.29
C GLU A 483 -17.15 19.89 1.93
N SER A 484 -17.77 19.88 0.74
CA SER A 484 -18.68 20.94 0.28
C SER A 484 -19.91 21.07 1.20
N LEU A 485 -20.59 19.95 1.48
CA LEU A 485 -21.74 19.93 2.37
C LEU A 485 -21.39 20.37 3.80
N ALA A 486 -20.19 20.01 4.30
CA ALA A 486 -19.70 20.41 5.62
C ALA A 486 -19.51 21.93 5.79
N LEU A 487 -19.32 22.62 4.67
CA LEU A 487 -19.24 24.08 4.60
C LEU A 487 -20.60 24.73 4.29
N GLY A 488 -21.67 23.95 4.21
CA GLY A 488 -23.00 24.44 3.87
C GLY A 488 -23.15 24.80 2.39
N VAL A 489 -22.34 24.19 1.52
CA VAL A 489 -22.34 24.46 0.09
C VAL A 489 -23.11 23.33 -0.62
N PRO A 490 -24.21 23.63 -1.33
CA PRO A 490 -24.96 22.64 -2.08
C PRO A 490 -24.12 21.98 -3.18
N VAL A 491 -24.50 20.75 -3.55
CA VAL A 491 -23.73 19.95 -4.52
C VAL A 491 -24.62 19.38 -5.62
N VAL A 492 -24.21 19.51 -6.88
CA VAL A 492 -24.71 18.66 -7.97
C VAL A 492 -23.85 17.41 -8.04
N THR A 493 -24.42 16.22 -7.84
CA THR A 493 -23.65 14.97 -7.80
C THR A 493 -24.36 13.79 -8.45
N SER A 494 -23.67 12.67 -8.60
CA SER A 494 -24.21 11.46 -9.24
C SER A 494 -25.24 10.75 -8.37
N ASN A 495 -26.27 10.19 -9.00
CA ASN A 495 -27.36 9.46 -8.35
C ASN A 495 -27.06 7.96 -8.09
N HIS A 496 -25.79 7.55 -8.04
CA HIS A 496 -25.43 6.16 -7.86
C HIS A 496 -24.13 5.95 -7.07
N GLY A 497 -23.93 4.73 -6.56
CA GLY A 497 -22.76 4.35 -5.76
C GLY A 497 -22.63 5.16 -4.47
N SER A 498 -21.38 5.38 -4.03
CA SER A 498 -21.08 6.13 -2.80
C SER A 498 -21.58 7.58 -2.82
N LEU A 499 -21.76 8.18 -4.00
CA LEU A 499 -22.28 9.55 -4.14
C LEU A 499 -23.77 9.65 -3.84
N GLN A 500 -24.55 8.61 -4.20
CA GLN A 500 -25.95 8.51 -3.79
C GLN A 500 -26.06 8.38 -2.28
N GLU A 501 -25.23 7.55 -1.66
CA GLU A 501 -25.20 7.39 -0.20
C GLU A 501 -24.88 8.71 0.51
N MET A 502 -23.96 9.50 -0.05
CA MET A 502 -23.65 10.82 0.49
C MET A 502 -24.85 11.77 0.38
N ALA A 503 -25.54 11.75 -0.78
CA ALA A 503 -26.69 12.61 -1.06
C ALA A 503 -27.93 12.30 -0.22
N GLU A 504 -28.08 11.08 0.32
CA GLU A 504 -29.24 10.66 1.14
C GLU A 504 -29.51 11.57 2.35
N GLY A 505 -28.48 12.21 2.90
CA GLY A 505 -28.64 13.13 4.04
C GLY A 505 -28.91 14.59 3.66
N GLY A 506 -29.23 14.88 2.40
CA GLY A 506 -29.64 16.21 1.93
C GLY A 506 -28.50 17.13 1.51
N GLY A 507 -28.88 18.27 0.92
CA GLY A 507 -27.98 19.30 0.39
C GLY A 507 -27.42 19.03 -1.00
N CYS A 508 -27.93 17.99 -1.67
CA CYS A 508 -27.52 17.61 -3.02
C CYS A 508 -28.67 17.64 -4.02
N LEU A 509 -28.34 18.01 -5.27
CA LEU A 509 -29.16 17.75 -6.45
C LEU A 509 -28.52 16.61 -7.24
N THR A 510 -29.14 15.43 -7.23
CA THR A 510 -28.59 14.23 -7.87
C THR A 510 -28.98 14.12 -9.34
N VAL A 511 -28.05 13.71 -10.20
CA VAL A 511 -28.25 13.51 -11.64
C VAL A 511 -27.67 12.17 -12.09
N ASP A 512 -28.12 11.65 -13.24
CA ASP A 512 -27.34 10.61 -13.93
C ASP A 512 -26.08 11.26 -14.53
N PRO A 513 -24.87 10.87 -14.12
CA PRO A 513 -23.65 11.48 -14.65
C PRO A 513 -23.40 11.19 -16.14
N ARG A 514 -24.19 10.33 -16.77
CA ARG A 514 -24.11 10.03 -18.21
C ARG A 514 -25.05 10.89 -19.06
N ASP A 515 -25.87 11.72 -18.42
CA ASP A 515 -26.82 12.63 -19.06
C ASP A 515 -26.29 14.07 -18.95
N ASP A 516 -25.64 14.52 -20.01
CA ASP A 516 -25.06 15.87 -20.11
C ASP A 516 -26.13 16.97 -19.93
N ASP A 517 -27.36 16.72 -20.40
CA ASP A 517 -28.47 17.67 -20.26
C ASP A 517 -28.97 17.71 -18.82
N ALA A 518 -29.01 16.57 -18.11
CA ALA A 518 -29.35 16.54 -16.68
C ALA A 518 -28.34 17.34 -15.84
N ILE A 519 -27.03 17.24 -16.14
CA ILE A 519 -25.98 18.02 -15.48
C ILE A 519 -26.20 19.52 -15.75
N ALA A 520 -26.43 19.91 -17.00
CA ALA A 520 -26.66 21.30 -17.38
C ALA A 520 -27.93 21.88 -16.73
N ASN A 521 -29.03 21.13 -16.72
CA ASN A 521 -30.28 21.55 -16.08
C ASN A 521 -30.12 21.68 -14.55
N ALA A 522 -29.36 20.81 -13.91
CA ALA A 522 -29.07 20.90 -12.47
C ALA A 522 -28.23 22.14 -12.13
N MET A 523 -27.20 22.42 -12.94
CA MET A 523 -26.40 23.64 -12.80
C MET A 523 -27.24 24.89 -13.01
N GLU A 524 -28.10 24.91 -14.04
CA GLU A 524 -29.00 26.02 -14.31
C GLU A 524 -29.91 26.30 -13.11
N ARG A 525 -30.61 25.28 -12.60
CA ARG A 525 -31.51 25.42 -11.46
C ARG A 525 -30.81 26.00 -10.24
N LEU A 526 -29.62 25.52 -9.90
CA LEU A 526 -28.88 26.10 -8.77
C LEU A 526 -28.41 27.54 -8.99
N LEU A 527 -28.24 27.97 -10.24
CA LEU A 527 -27.87 29.35 -10.60
C LEU A 527 -29.09 30.28 -10.65
N THR A 528 -30.28 29.78 -11.00
CA THR A 528 -31.45 30.61 -11.35
C THR A 528 -32.67 30.44 -10.43
N ASP A 529 -32.71 29.42 -9.58
CA ASP A 529 -33.78 29.13 -8.61
C ASP A 529 -33.27 29.37 -7.16
N PRO A 530 -33.55 30.55 -6.57
CA PRO A 530 -33.13 30.88 -5.21
C PRO A 530 -33.76 29.97 -4.14
N ASP A 531 -35.02 29.56 -4.32
CA ASP A 531 -35.76 28.77 -3.34
C ASP A 531 -35.18 27.36 -3.23
N LEU A 532 -34.88 26.74 -4.37
CA LEU A 532 -34.18 25.45 -4.40
C LEU A 532 -32.80 25.55 -3.75
N TYR A 533 -32.05 26.62 -4.06
CA TYR A 533 -30.74 26.81 -3.46
C TYR A 533 -30.82 26.95 -1.93
N ASP A 534 -31.69 27.83 -1.44
CA ASP A 534 -31.81 28.09 0.00
C ASP A 534 -32.26 26.83 0.74
N THR A 535 -33.11 26.01 0.12
CA THR A 535 -33.49 24.68 0.63
C THR A 535 -32.27 23.77 0.76
N LEU A 536 -31.53 23.55 -0.32
CA LEU A 536 -30.36 22.65 -0.32
C LEU A 536 -29.24 23.17 0.59
N LYS A 537 -29.09 24.50 0.69
CA LYS A 537 -28.14 25.12 1.61
C LYS A 537 -28.51 24.86 3.06
N ALA A 538 -29.79 25.01 3.41
CA ALA A 538 -30.28 24.71 4.76
C ALA A 538 -30.07 23.23 5.11
N GLU A 539 -30.34 22.32 4.18
CA GLU A 539 -30.06 20.89 4.35
C GLU A 539 -28.57 20.61 4.55
N ALA A 540 -27.70 21.21 3.73
CA ALA A 540 -26.24 21.09 3.87
C ALA A 540 -25.75 21.58 5.25
N LEU A 541 -26.26 22.73 5.72
CA LEU A 541 -25.93 23.28 7.04
C LEU A 541 -26.44 22.43 8.20
N ALA A 542 -27.56 21.74 8.02
CA ALA A 542 -28.13 20.83 9.02
C ALA A 542 -27.35 19.50 9.13
N ARG A 543 -26.38 19.24 8.23
CA ARG A 543 -25.65 17.98 8.22
C ARG A 543 -24.71 17.82 9.41
N SER A 544 -24.80 16.64 10.02
CA SER A 544 -23.78 16.08 10.88
C SER A 544 -22.93 15.08 10.10
N PHE A 545 -21.65 15.02 10.44
CA PHE A 545 -20.71 14.11 9.81
C PHE A 545 -19.91 13.33 10.82
N ARG A 546 -19.56 12.12 10.43
CA ARG A 546 -18.74 11.20 11.22
C ARG A 546 -17.33 11.76 11.41
N THR A 547 -16.79 11.59 12.62
CA THR A 547 -15.41 11.99 12.94
C THR A 547 -14.43 10.87 12.72
N TRP A 548 -13.14 11.20 12.57
CA TRP A 548 -12.08 10.19 12.48
C TRP A 548 -11.92 9.34 13.75
N ASN A 549 -12.34 9.85 14.92
CA ASN A 549 -12.37 9.06 16.14
C ASN A 549 -13.41 7.94 16.02
N ASP A 550 -14.61 8.27 15.54
CA ASP A 550 -15.66 7.27 15.31
C ASP A 550 -15.23 6.25 14.26
N TYR A 551 -14.58 6.70 13.18
CA TYR A 551 -14.09 5.80 12.13
C TYR A 551 -12.98 4.88 12.61
N ALA A 552 -11.99 5.41 13.33
CA ALA A 552 -10.91 4.61 13.88
C ALA A 552 -11.44 3.56 14.88
N ALA A 553 -12.36 3.96 15.78
CA ALA A 553 -12.94 3.05 16.76
C ALA A 553 -13.69 1.89 16.10
N ASP A 554 -14.63 2.17 15.18
CA ASP A 554 -15.37 1.11 14.49
C ASP A 554 -14.46 0.26 13.62
N LEU A 555 -13.47 0.86 12.95
CA LEU A 555 -12.56 0.09 12.12
C LEU A 555 -11.74 -0.90 12.96
N TRP A 556 -11.34 -0.52 14.18
CA TRP A 556 -10.69 -1.43 15.12
C TRP A 556 -11.62 -2.58 15.52
N GLN A 557 -12.85 -2.23 15.91
CA GLN A 557 -13.89 -3.20 16.30
C GLN A 557 -14.23 -4.18 15.17
N GLN A 558 -14.18 -3.74 13.91
CA GLN A 558 -14.54 -4.58 12.76
C GLN A 558 -13.37 -5.40 12.21
N LEU A 559 -12.16 -4.84 12.20
CA LEU A 559 -10.99 -5.48 11.59
C LEU A 559 -10.09 -6.23 12.57
N VAL A 560 -9.93 -5.73 13.80
CA VAL A 560 -8.89 -6.20 14.73
C VAL A 560 -9.48 -7.05 15.86
N GLU A 561 -10.43 -6.53 16.63
CA GLU A 561 -11.00 -7.23 17.80
C GLU A 561 -11.54 -8.63 17.48
N PRO A 562 -12.29 -8.86 16.38
CA PRO A 562 -12.84 -10.17 16.09
C PRO A 562 -11.74 -11.19 15.78
N VAL A 563 -10.62 -10.72 15.22
CA VAL A 563 -9.49 -11.57 14.88
C VAL A 563 -8.65 -11.90 16.11
N GLN A 564 -8.43 -10.92 17.00
CA GLN A 564 -7.79 -11.16 18.28
C GLN A 564 -8.63 -12.11 19.15
N ALA A 565 -9.96 -11.98 19.13
CA ALA A 565 -10.86 -12.88 19.84
C ALA A 565 -10.76 -14.34 19.32
N LEU A 566 -10.54 -14.53 18.01
CA LEU A 566 -10.28 -15.87 17.45
C LEU A 566 -8.99 -16.47 18.02
N PHE A 567 -7.92 -15.69 18.11
CA PHE A 567 -6.65 -16.16 18.71
C PHE A 567 -6.75 -16.42 20.21
N ALA A 568 -7.65 -15.71 20.92
CA ALA A 568 -7.87 -15.87 22.35
C ALA A 568 -8.81 -17.03 22.72
N ALA A 569 -9.79 -17.35 21.87
CA ALA A 569 -10.82 -18.35 22.15
C ALA A 569 -10.31 -19.80 22.11
N ASP A 570 -9.23 -20.08 21.37
CA ASP A 570 -8.52 -21.35 21.43
C ASP A 570 -7.10 -21.20 20.82
N PRO A 571 -6.02 -21.54 21.55
CA PRO A 571 -4.66 -21.50 20.98
C PRO A 571 -4.42 -22.55 19.87
N ALA A 572 -5.36 -23.46 19.61
CA ALA A 572 -5.28 -24.54 18.62
C ALA A 572 -6.54 -24.72 17.73
N VAL A 573 -7.50 -23.77 17.67
CA VAL A 573 -8.71 -23.97 16.83
C VAL A 573 -8.44 -23.80 15.33
N PRO A 574 -8.83 -24.79 14.51
CA PRO A 574 -8.79 -24.72 13.06
C PRO A 574 -9.67 -23.60 12.50
N ASP A 575 -9.25 -23.11 11.33
CA ASP A 575 -9.97 -22.17 10.49
C ASP A 575 -11.43 -22.60 10.22
N ALA A 576 -12.41 -21.72 10.46
CA ALA A 576 -13.80 -21.90 10.04
C ALA A 576 -13.97 -21.95 8.50
N ARG A 577 -12.88 -21.80 7.74
CA ARG A 577 -12.80 -21.84 6.28
C ARG A 577 -12.32 -23.17 5.71
N ALA A 578 -12.07 -24.18 6.54
CA ALA A 578 -11.82 -25.53 6.06
C ALA A 578 -13.10 -26.09 5.43
N ALA A 579 -13.34 -25.76 4.15
CA ALA A 579 -14.13 -26.62 3.29
C ALA A 579 -13.49 -28.01 3.39
N ALA A 580 -14.22 -28.97 3.96
CA ALA A 580 -13.76 -30.33 4.13
C ALA A 580 -13.19 -30.83 2.78
N PRO A 581 -11.94 -31.32 2.72
CA PRO A 581 -11.47 -31.94 1.51
C PRO A 581 -12.33 -33.19 1.27
N GLU A 582 -12.84 -33.35 0.04
CA GLU A 582 -13.45 -34.62 -0.36
C GLU A 582 -12.50 -35.79 -0.05
N PRO A 583 -13.00 -36.93 0.44
CA PRO A 583 -12.17 -38.07 0.73
C PRO A 583 -11.54 -38.60 -0.56
N ARG A 584 -10.24 -38.36 -0.74
CA ARG A 584 -9.47 -39.00 -1.81
C ARG A 584 -9.35 -40.51 -1.54
N PRO A 585 -9.44 -41.36 -2.58
CA PRO A 585 -9.30 -42.79 -2.41
C PRO A 585 -7.89 -43.12 -1.87
N ALA A 586 -7.85 -44.04 -0.92
CA ALA A 586 -6.64 -44.49 -0.25
C ALA A 586 -5.57 -44.93 -1.27
N ALA A 587 -4.36 -44.39 -1.13
CA ALA A 587 -3.19 -44.89 -1.84
C ALA A 587 -2.85 -46.32 -1.39
N PRO A 588 -2.32 -47.18 -2.28
CA PRO A 588 -2.02 -48.57 -1.94
C PRO A 588 -0.90 -48.64 -0.90
N ALA A 589 -1.07 -49.52 0.08
CA ALA A 589 -0.05 -49.84 1.07
C ALA A 589 1.19 -50.43 0.39
N PHE A 590 2.34 -49.79 0.57
CA PHE A 590 3.64 -50.37 0.20
C PHE A 590 4.23 -51.09 1.41
N ALA A 591 4.76 -52.28 1.14
CA ALA A 591 5.21 -53.27 2.09
C ALA A 591 6.44 -52.85 2.89
N ASP A 592 6.50 -53.37 4.12
CA ASP A 592 7.60 -53.32 5.07
C ASP A 592 8.96 -53.62 4.41
N GLY A 593 9.82 -52.61 4.38
CA GLY A 593 11.23 -52.70 4.00
C GLY A 593 12.08 -52.00 5.05
N ALA A 594 13.04 -52.73 5.62
CA ALA A 594 13.84 -52.34 6.79
C ALA A 594 14.59 -51.00 6.62
N ALA A 595 14.44 -50.11 7.61
CA ALA A 595 15.13 -48.83 7.72
C ALA A 595 16.62 -48.98 8.06
N PRO A 596 17.53 -48.19 7.47
CA PRO A 596 18.72 -47.70 8.15
C PRO A 596 18.38 -46.37 8.87
N ALA A 597 18.63 -46.37 10.18
CA ALA A 597 18.31 -45.31 11.12
C ALA A 597 19.37 -44.19 11.17
N ASP A 598 18.89 -42.94 11.24
CA ASP A 598 19.55 -41.71 11.68
C ASP A 598 20.90 -41.32 11.05
N ALA A 599 20.90 -40.23 10.28
CA ALA A 599 22.14 -39.54 9.91
C ALA A 599 22.82 -38.96 11.15
N SER A 600 24.14 -39.10 11.24
CA SER A 600 24.91 -38.54 12.35
C SER A 600 24.73 -37.01 12.42
N PRO A 601 24.76 -36.39 13.62
CA PRO A 601 24.73 -34.94 13.77
C PRO A 601 25.75 -34.19 12.89
N ALA A 602 26.92 -34.80 12.68
CA ALA A 602 27.96 -34.27 11.80
C ALA A 602 27.53 -34.26 10.32
N ALA A 603 26.82 -35.29 9.85
CA ALA A 603 26.29 -35.34 8.49
C ALA A 603 25.20 -34.29 8.26
N LEU A 604 24.29 -34.10 9.24
CA LEU A 604 23.26 -33.06 9.20
C LEU A 604 23.87 -31.66 9.13
N GLN A 605 24.87 -31.38 9.98
CA GLN A 605 25.59 -30.12 9.98
C GLN A 605 26.33 -29.85 8.68
N LEU A 606 26.95 -30.88 8.11
CA LEU A 606 27.67 -30.76 6.86
C LEU A 606 26.72 -30.45 5.69
N ALA A 607 25.57 -31.13 5.62
CA ALA A 607 24.54 -30.87 4.62
C ALA A 607 24.02 -29.43 4.72
N LEU A 608 23.66 -28.99 5.93
CA LEU A 608 23.17 -27.63 6.19
C LEU A 608 24.20 -26.56 5.81
N ALA A 609 25.45 -26.74 6.24
CA ALA A 609 26.51 -25.78 5.97
C ALA A 609 26.92 -25.75 4.49
N SER A 610 26.93 -26.91 3.81
CA SER A 610 27.16 -26.98 2.37
C SER A 610 26.10 -26.21 1.60
N TRP A 611 24.82 -26.45 1.93
CA TRP A 611 23.70 -25.73 1.34
C TRP A 611 23.78 -24.23 1.61
N TYR A 612 23.99 -23.81 2.87
CA TYR A 612 24.05 -22.40 3.23
C TYR A 612 25.27 -21.69 2.65
N GLY A 613 26.41 -22.39 2.56
CA GLY A 613 27.60 -21.90 1.86
C GLY A 613 27.35 -21.65 0.37
N ALA A 614 26.65 -22.58 -0.32
CA ALA A 614 26.26 -22.42 -1.71
C ALA A 614 25.32 -21.21 -1.91
N VAL A 615 24.34 -21.05 -1.01
CA VAL A 615 23.42 -19.90 -0.96
C VAL A 615 24.18 -18.58 -0.85
N ARG A 616 25.13 -18.48 0.09
CA ARG A 616 25.93 -17.27 0.29
C ARG A 616 26.82 -16.96 -0.91
N ALA A 617 27.42 -17.98 -1.51
CA ALA A 617 28.21 -17.83 -2.73
C ALA A 617 27.36 -17.32 -3.90
N GLU A 618 26.14 -17.84 -4.06
CA GLU A 618 25.20 -17.37 -5.08
C GLU A 618 24.80 -15.91 -4.88
N ARG A 619 24.52 -15.50 -3.64
CA ARG A 619 24.24 -14.10 -3.32
C ARG A 619 25.43 -13.18 -3.57
N ALA A 620 26.64 -13.60 -3.20
CA ALA A 620 27.86 -12.85 -3.49
C ALA A 620 28.04 -12.65 -5.01
N ALA A 621 27.77 -13.69 -5.81
CA ALA A 621 27.79 -13.59 -7.26
C ALA A 621 26.68 -12.67 -7.81
N GLN A 622 25.49 -12.68 -7.21
CA GLN A 622 24.40 -11.78 -7.58
C GLN A 622 24.72 -10.32 -7.26
N LEU A 623 25.24 -10.03 -6.06
CA LEU A 623 25.71 -8.69 -5.68
C LEU A 623 26.80 -8.19 -6.63
N ALA A 624 27.73 -9.06 -7.03
CA ALA A 624 28.75 -8.70 -8.02
C ALA A 624 28.12 -8.33 -9.39
N ARG A 625 27.06 -9.03 -9.81
CA ARG A 625 26.30 -8.69 -11.03
C ARG A 625 25.54 -7.37 -10.88
N GLU A 626 24.83 -7.18 -9.76
CA GLU A 626 24.03 -5.99 -9.45
C GLU A 626 24.88 -4.72 -9.32
N ASN A 627 26.10 -4.86 -8.78
CA ASN A 627 27.07 -3.78 -8.61
C ASN A 627 28.04 -3.65 -9.80
N SER A 628 27.88 -4.48 -10.85
CA SER A 628 28.72 -4.37 -12.04
C SER A 628 28.58 -2.99 -12.69
N PRO A 629 29.64 -2.44 -13.31
CA PRO A 629 29.56 -1.16 -14.02
C PRO A 629 28.45 -1.14 -15.08
N ALA A 630 28.20 -2.28 -15.73
CA ALA A 630 27.11 -2.43 -16.70
C ALA A 630 25.71 -2.36 -16.05
N ALA A 631 25.53 -2.85 -14.82
CA ALA A 631 24.29 -2.74 -14.08
C ALA A 631 24.08 -1.31 -13.53
N GLN A 632 25.14 -0.67 -13.02
CA GLN A 632 25.09 0.72 -12.60
C GLN A 632 24.77 1.68 -13.76
N VAL A 633 25.39 1.48 -14.93
CA VAL A 633 25.07 2.25 -16.15
C VAL A 633 23.62 2.03 -16.60
N ARG A 634 23.08 0.80 -16.47
CA ARG A 634 21.67 0.52 -16.76
C ARG A 634 20.71 1.21 -15.78
N LYS A 635 21.00 1.19 -14.47
CA LYS A 635 20.21 1.88 -13.44
C LYS A 635 20.19 3.40 -13.67
N VAL A 636 21.35 4.00 -13.94
CA VAL A 636 21.46 5.44 -14.26
C VAL A 636 20.80 5.79 -15.59
N GLY A 637 20.91 4.92 -16.59
CA GLY A 637 20.22 5.08 -17.86
C GLY A 637 18.70 5.02 -17.73
N ALA A 638 18.17 4.14 -16.88
CA ALA A 638 16.75 4.05 -16.57
C ALA A 638 16.25 5.28 -15.81
N LEU A 639 16.97 5.72 -14.77
CA LEU A 639 16.66 6.97 -14.04
C LEU A 639 16.70 8.18 -14.97
N GLY A 640 17.71 8.24 -15.86
CA GLY A 640 17.83 9.28 -16.87
C GLY A 640 16.67 9.30 -17.85
N ARG A 641 16.24 8.13 -18.35
CA ARG A 641 15.06 8.02 -19.21
C ARG A 641 13.79 8.40 -18.47
N PHE A 642 13.64 8.02 -17.19
CA PHE A 642 12.52 8.42 -16.35
C PHE A 642 12.46 9.93 -16.16
N PHE A 643 13.55 10.59 -15.77
CA PHE A 643 13.60 12.06 -15.64
C PHE A 643 13.41 12.78 -16.99
N ILE A 644 13.93 12.23 -18.09
CA ILE A 644 13.69 12.78 -19.44
C ILE A 644 12.21 12.65 -19.82
N ALA A 645 11.60 11.49 -19.59
CA ALA A 645 10.18 11.26 -19.82
C ALA A 645 9.32 12.20 -18.97
N ARG A 646 9.58 12.27 -17.65
CA ARG A 646 8.91 13.18 -16.72
C ARG A 646 9.08 14.65 -17.10
N SER A 647 10.27 15.07 -17.52
CA SER A 647 10.50 16.46 -17.97
C SER A 647 9.76 16.80 -19.26
N ARG A 648 9.65 15.84 -20.19
CA ARG A 648 8.85 15.99 -21.42
C ARG A 648 7.35 16.02 -21.11
N GLU A 649 6.90 15.20 -20.17
CA GLU A 649 5.52 15.18 -19.67
C GLU A 649 5.16 16.49 -18.95
N MET A 650 6.10 17.11 -18.22
CA MET A 650 5.88 18.36 -17.48
C MET A 650 6.11 19.63 -18.32
N GLY A 651 6.41 19.53 -19.63
CA GLY A 651 6.65 20.70 -20.49
C GLY A 651 7.89 21.54 -20.12
N VAL A 652 8.70 21.09 -19.16
CA VAL A 652 9.92 21.77 -18.71
C VAL A 652 11.08 21.36 -19.61
N ARG A 653 11.90 22.31 -20.08
CA ARG A 653 13.11 21.98 -20.85
C ARG A 653 13.96 20.99 -20.03
N PRO A 654 14.39 19.85 -20.62
CA PRO A 654 15.02 18.78 -19.86
C PRO A 654 16.16 19.32 -19.03
N ALA A 655 16.13 19.04 -17.72
CA ALA A 655 17.22 19.35 -16.79
C ALA A 655 18.53 18.98 -17.49
N THR A 656 19.34 20.01 -17.74
CA THR A 656 20.30 20.08 -18.83
C THR A 656 21.22 18.86 -18.89
N ARG A 657 21.65 18.48 -20.11
CA ARG A 657 22.76 17.52 -20.38
C ARG A 657 23.99 17.72 -19.46
N ALA A 658 24.17 18.90 -18.87
CA ALA A 658 25.16 19.24 -17.86
C ALA A 658 24.97 18.48 -16.53
N ALA A 659 23.75 18.42 -15.96
CA ALA A 659 23.47 17.67 -14.73
C ALA A 659 23.72 16.16 -14.93
N PHE A 660 23.33 15.63 -16.09
CA PHE A 660 23.59 14.24 -16.45
C PHE A 660 25.09 13.95 -16.65
N ARG A 661 25.86 14.91 -17.21
CA ARG A 661 27.34 14.82 -17.27
C ARG A 661 27.99 14.88 -15.90
N ILE A 662 27.44 15.64 -14.95
CA ILE A 662 27.97 15.77 -13.58
C ILE A 662 27.75 14.45 -12.82
N VAL A 663 26.54 13.88 -12.88
CA VAL A 663 26.22 12.57 -12.27
C VAL A 663 27.08 11.47 -12.91
N ARG A 664 27.18 11.44 -14.24
CA ARG A 664 28.02 10.47 -14.98
C ARG A 664 29.52 10.63 -14.69
N ARG A 665 30.03 11.86 -14.47
CA ARG A 665 31.43 12.11 -14.11
C ARG A 665 31.75 11.80 -12.66
N ARG A 666 30.82 12.00 -11.72
CA ARG A 666 30.98 11.59 -10.32
C ARG A 666 30.99 10.07 -10.18
N LEU A 667 30.11 9.38 -10.91
CA LEU A 667 30.03 7.91 -10.91
C LEU A 667 31.15 7.20 -11.67
N ALA A 668 31.82 7.87 -12.61
CA ALA A 668 33.01 7.32 -13.28
C ALA A 668 34.30 7.52 -12.46
N ARG A 669 34.24 8.24 -11.33
CA ARG A 669 35.35 8.49 -10.40
C ARG A 669 35.25 7.68 -9.10
N SER A 670 34.06 7.22 -8.75
CA SER A 670 33.78 6.21 -7.71
C SER A 670 33.85 4.82 -8.31
#